data_AF-A0A1Q7EEJ0-F1
#
_entry.id   AF-A0A1Q7EEJ0-F1
#
_cell.length_a   1.000
_cell.length_b   1.000
_cell.length_c   1.000
_cell.angle_alpha   90.00
_cell.angle_beta   90.00
_cell.angle_gamma   90.00
#
_symmetry.space_group_name_H-M   'P 1'
#
loop_
_entity.id
_entity.type
_entity.pdbx_description
1 polymer ?
#
loop_
_entity_poly.entity_id
_entity_poly.type
_entity_poly.pdbx_seq_one_letter_code
_entity_poly.pdbx_strand_id
1 'polypeptide(L)'
;MISSVNDLEHELRKVVAGDVRFDPASRLLYSTDASMYQVEPIGVVIPRDRGDVQAAIEVANKNGVAVLPRGGGTSLTGQTVNHALVLDFSQHLNRVVEVNAEERWARVEPGQVQEELNHHVRSLGLLFGPDTSTSNRATLGGMIGNNSGGSHSIAYGLTVDHVLEVTALLADGTRVVFGDVTPEELRCRGERPGLEGQIYREVARIRTTYADEIRARYPAYWRRVAGYNLNELVGASVKPGSCAGGGNGAPRPLSMARLFVGSEGTLATVVEAKVRLMRRPKMTALEIIHYRDLQEALESSQSILETGPYAVELTDKMILDLARGNLEQAQHMGFVQGDPAAILIVEYAGETEAEVRGKVEALEARRQREHMGYAAHIAYDPAEQGSIWKLRKAGLGLLLGMKGDRKPIAFVEDTALDPKHLPEFVPRFREIFAKYDTEGAYYGHCSVGCLHIRPVINLKTARGLDQVRAIADEITALVLEFGGTISSEHGDGRARSPFLARMYGPRIMQAFRELKAAFDPDNRMNPGNIVASPGITEHLRYGPQYATREPATLLDFSAQGGFAAAVEMCNGVGVCRKTLEGTMCPSYMATRDEEHSTRGRANALRAVLSGDLPPAEFTGRRLHEIMDLCLECKGCKAECPSNVDMAKLKYEFLYHYHRAHGLPLRNRLFGHIARLNALGARMPALVNWASSLAPCRFLLEKLTGIDRRRPLPTLAPETFSAWFARHRAPARAPRGDVVLFHDTFVTYNVPEIGRAAVELLEAAGYRVLLVDRKCCGRPLISKGLLDQAREHAAWNVARLAPEVARGAAVVGLEPSCLLTLRDESVDLLRSEEARAVARQSFLLEEFLLRERQRGLRLDFRRPGRKALLHGHCHQKALVGTAPTVAVLRWAGFEVSEVDSGCCGMAGSFGFEREHYDISLSLGNRRLAPAVTAASADTEIVAPGMSCRQQIAHLAGRRAKHPAEVLREALVG
;
A
#
# COMPACT_ATOMS: atom_id res chain seq x y z
N MET A 1 -12.97 -36.21 -20.48
CA MET A 1 -12.38 -35.49 -21.63
C MET A 1 -11.84 -34.18 -21.10
N ILE A 2 -10.52 -33.97 -21.13
CA ILE A 2 -9.94 -32.68 -20.72
C ILE A 2 -10.22 -31.70 -21.86
N SER A 3 -11.22 -30.84 -21.66
CA SER A 3 -11.43 -29.64 -22.48
C SER A 3 -10.10 -28.91 -22.63
N SER A 4 -9.75 -28.47 -23.83
CA SER A 4 -8.54 -27.66 -24.00
C SER A 4 -8.71 -26.34 -23.22
N VAL A 5 -7.62 -25.71 -22.76
CA VAL A 5 -7.68 -24.41 -22.06
C VAL A 5 -8.44 -23.36 -22.89
N ASN A 6 -8.34 -23.46 -24.22
CA ASN A 6 -9.04 -22.58 -25.16
C ASN A 6 -10.57 -22.75 -25.11
N ASP A 7 -11.05 -23.98 -24.90
CA ASP A 7 -12.50 -24.24 -24.80
C ASP A 7 -13.06 -23.65 -23.49
N LEU A 8 -12.32 -23.78 -22.38
CA LEU A 8 -12.70 -23.17 -21.09
C LEU A 8 -12.79 -21.64 -21.20
N GLU A 9 -11.78 -21.00 -21.76
CA GLU A 9 -11.79 -19.54 -21.98
C GLU A 9 -12.99 -19.12 -22.82
N HIS A 10 -13.26 -19.85 -23.91
CA HIS A 10 -14.35 -19.54 -24.83
C HIS A 10 -15.73 -19.71 -24.18
N GLU A 11 -15.92 -20.74 -23.36
CA GLU A 11 -17.17 -20.93 -22.59
C GLU A 11 -17.37 -19.81 -21.58
N LEU A 12 -16.34 -19.45 -20.80
CA LEU A 12 -16.42 -18.37 -19.81
C LEU A 12 -16.78 -17.04 -20.46
N ARG A 13 -16.14 -16.69 -21.59
CA ARG A 13 -16.42 -15.42 -22.32
C ARG A 13 -17.85 -15.30 -22.85
N LYS A 14 -18.59 -16.41 -22.99
CA LYS A 14 -19.99 -16.38 -23.42
C LYS A 14 -20.97 -16.06 -22.29
N VAL A 15 -20.63 -16.44 -21.07
CA VAL A 15 -21.58 -16.45 -19.93
C VAL A 15 -21.20 -15.46 -18.83
N VAL A 16 -19.94 -15.02 -18.77
CA VAL A 16 -19.45 -14.04 -17.82
C VAL A 16 -19.45 -12.65 -18.47
N ALA A 17 -20.09 -11.68 -17.81
CA ALA A 17 -20.13 -10.28 -18.22
C ALA A 17 -18.88 -9.49 -17.79
N GLY A 18 -18.22 -9.93 -16.72
CA GLY A 18 -16.91 -9.44 -16.27
C GLY A 18 -15.73 -9.84 -17.17
N ASP A 19 -14.52 -9.53 -16.73
CA ASP A 19 -13.32 -9.81 -17.52
C ASP A 19 -12.90 -11.28 -17.38
N VAL A 20 -12.53 -11.89 -18.51
CA VAL A 20 -11.94 -13.24 -18.57
C VAL A 20 -10.54 -13.12 -19.19
N ARG A 21 -9.51 -13.52 -18.46
CA ARG A 21 -8.09 -13.33 -18.83
C ARG A 21 -7.32 -14.65 -18.73
N PHE A 22 -6.81 -15.11 -19.87
CA PHE A 22 -6.01 -16.33 -19.99
C PHE A 22 -4.61 -16.05 -20.60
N ASP A 23 -4.30 -14.78 -20.91
CA ASP A 23 -2.99 -14.42 -21.42
C ASP A 23 -1.89 -14.65 -20.37
N PRO A 24 -0.67 -15.00 -20.80
CA PRO A 24 0.43 -15.33 -19.87
C PRO A 24 0.72 -14.24 -18.85
N ALA A 25 0.66 -12.96 -19.25
CA ALA A 25 0.93 -11.85 -18.34
C ALA A 25 -0.12 -11.81 -17.22
N SER A 26 -1.41 -11.86 -17.54
CA SER A 26 -2.48 -11.90 -16.53
C SER A 26 -2.35 -13.10 -15.59
N ARG A 27 -2.05 -14.30 -16.10
CA ARG A 27 -1.86 -15.49 -15.25
C ARG A 27 -0.71 -15.29 -14.27
N LEU A 28 0.41 -14.73 -14.71
CA LEU A 28 1.57 -14.44 -13.84
C LEU A 28 1.30 -13.34 -12.82
N LEU A 29 0.50 -12.31 -13.15
CA LEU A 29 0.14 -11.27 -12.18
C LEU A 29 -0.62 -11.85 -10.97
N TYR A 30 -1.42 -12.89 -11.21
CA TYR A 30 -2.22 -13.58 -10.20
C TYR A 30 -1.54 -14.84 -9.63
N SER A 31 -0.32 -15.15 -10.05
CA SER A 31 0.41 -16.33 -9.58
C SER A 31 1.10 -16.14 -8.22
N THR A 32 1.13 -14.91 -7.71
CA THR A 32 1.81 -14.54 -6.46
C THR A 32 0.88 -13.79 -5.50
N ASP A 33 1.22 -13.81 -4.23
CA ASP A 33 0.67 -12.97 -3.16
C ASP A 33 1.80 -12.37 -2.30
N ALA A 34 1.61 -12.12 -1.01
CA ALA A 34 2.67 -11.60 -0.14
C ALA A 34 3.51 -12.71 0.53
N SER A 35 3.21 -13.99 0.25
CA SER A 35 3.93 -15.15 0.76
C SER A 35 5.19 -15.46 -0.06
N MET A 36 5.91 -16.52 0.34
CA MET A 36 7.05 -17.03 -0.42
C MET A 36 6.67 -17.92 -1.61
N TYR A 37 5.38 -18.11 -1.90
CA TYR A 37 4.90 -19.05 -2.93
C TYR A 37 4.59 -18.35 -4.27
N GLN A 38 4.64 -19.15 -5.34
CA GLN A 38 4.19 -18.81 -6.68
C GLN A 38 3.56 -20.03 -7.35
N VAL A 39 2.31 -19.91 -7.80
CA VAL A 39 1.62 -20.95 -8.56
C VAL A 39 0.84 -20.29 -9.68
N GLU A 40 1.15 -20.65 -10.93
CA GLU A 40 0.45 -20.08 -12.08
C GLU A 40 -1.01 -20.59 -12.14
N PRO A 41 -2.00 -19.69 -12.20
CA PRO A 41 -3.40 -20.08 -12.36
C PRO A 41 -3.70 -20.58 -13.78
N ILE A 42 -4.84 -21.25 -13.95
CA ILE A 42 -5.33 -21.68 -15.27
C ILE A 42 -5.81 -20.46 -16.07
N GLY A 43 -6.50 -19.55 -15.39
CA GLY A 43 -7.03 -18.31 -15.91
C GLY A 43 -7.59 -17.46 -14.78
N VAL A 44 -7.98 -16.22 -15.10
CA VAL A 44 -8.52 -15.26 -14.14
C VAL A 44 -9.86 -14.74 -14.63
N VAL A 45 -10.84 -14.73 -13.74
CA VAL A 45 -12.14 -14.09 -13.95
C VAL A 45 -12.29 -12.95 -12.94
N ILE A 46 -12.65 -11.77 -13.42
CA ILE A 46 -12.97 -10.61 -12.60
C ILE A 46 -14.48 -10.39 -12.70
N PRO A 47 -15.28 -11.07 -11.86
CA PRO A 47 -16.74 -11.05 -11.95
C PRO A 47 -17.28 -9.66 -11.69
N ARG A 48 -18.27 -9.22 -12.49
CA ARG A 48 -18.97 -7.95 -12.29
C ARG A 48 -20.05 -8.05 -11.22
N ASP A 49 -20.69 -9.21 -11.12
CA ASP A 49 -21.77 -9.48 -10.16
C ASP A 49 -21.77 -10.95 -9.70
N ARG A 50 -22.77 -11.33 -8.89
CA ARG A 50 -22.89 -12.69 -8.33
C ARG A 50 -23.23 -13.73 -9.39
N GLY A 51 -23.91 -13.34 -10.47
CA GLY A 51 -24.25 -14.22 -11.58
C GLY A 51 -23.01 -14.68 -12.33
N ASP A 52 -22.06 -13.76 -12.56
CA ASP A 52 -20.75 -14.09 -13.13
C ASP A 52 -19.99 -15.12 -12.29
N VAL A 53 -20.04 -14.99 -10.95
CA VAL A 53 -19.37 -15.94 -10.03
C VAL A 53 -19.98 -17.32 -10.16
N GLN A 54 -21.32 -17.42 -10.16
CA GLN A 54 -22.02 -18.69 -10.31
C GLN A 54 -21.73 -19.32 -11.67
N ALA A 55 -21.82 -18.55 -12.76
CA ALA A 55 -21.53 -19.03 -14.11
C ALA A 55 -20.08 -19.54 -14.23
N ALA A 56 -19.12 -18.83 -13.64
CA ALA A 56 -17.72 -19.27 -13.62
C ALA A 56 -17.51 -20.59 -12.86
N ILE A 57 -18.19 -20.77 -11.72
CA ILE A 57 -18.15 -22.02 -10.94
C ILE A 57 -18.79 -23.17 -11.74
N GLU A 58 -19.97 -22.95 -12.34
CA GLU A 58 -20.67 -23.96 -13.14
C GLU A 58 -19.84 -24.40 -14.36
N VAL A 59 -19.23 -23.45 -15.08
CA VAL A 59 -18.33 -23.75 -16.21
C VAL A 59 -17.06 -24.46 -15.74
N ALA A 60 -16.45 -24.02 -14.64
CA ALA A 60 -15.28 -24.70 -14.08
C ALA A 60 -15.61 -26.14 -13.66
N ASN A 61 -16.76 -26.36 -13.01
CA ASN A 61 -17.22 -27.67 -12.59
C ASN A 61 -17.46 -28.59 -13.80
N LYS A 62 -18.19 -28.11 -14.81
CA LYS A 62 -18.42 -28.84 -16.08
C LYS A 62 -17.12 -29.32 -16.73
N ASN A 63 -16.05 -28.52 -16.62
CA ASN A 63 -14.75 -28.80 -17.21
C ASN A 63 -13.77 -29.50 -16.25
N GLY A 64 -14.19 -29.80 -15.02
CA GLY A 64 -13.33 -30.43 -14.01
C GLY A 64 -12.12 -29.55 -13.64
N VAL A 65 -12.35 -28.24 -13.47
CA VAL A 65 -11.34 -27.23 -13.14
C VAL A 65 -11.57 -26.74 -11.72
N ALA A 66 -10.49 -26.62 -10.94
CA ALA A 66 -10.54 -26.05 -9.61
C ALA A 66 -10.78 -24.54 -9.66
N VAL A 67 -11.41 -23.97 -8.63
CA VAL A 67 -11.65 -22.53 -8.47
C VAL A 67 -10.97 -21.99 -7.22
N LEU A 68 -10.51 -20.74 -7.29
CA LEU A 68 -9.88 -20.02 -6.18
C LEU A 68 -10.54 -18.64 -6.02
N PRO A 69 -11.40 -18.46 -5.00
CA PRO A 69 -11.87 -17.14 -4.63
C PRO A 69 -10.75 -16.28 -4.07
N ARG A 70 -10.53 -15.09 -4.64
CA ARG A 70 -9.40 -14.22 -4.30
C ARG A 70 -9.85 -12.78 -4.04
N GLY A 71 -9.40 -12.25 -2.91
CA GLY A 71 -9.53 -10.84 -2.54
C GLY A 71 -8.31 -10.02 -2.95
N GLY A 72 -7.78 -9.19 -2.05
CA GLY A 72 -6.61 -8.33 -2.32
C GLY A 72 -5.28 -9.05 -2.61
N GLY A 73 -5.20 -10.38 -2.43
CA GLY A 73 -3.95 -11.16 -2.59
C GLY A 73 -2.87 -10.73 -1.60
N THR A 74 -3.24 -10.48 -0.35
CA THR A 74 -2.36 -9.96 0.72
C THR A 74 -1.89 -11.05 1.68
N SER A 75 -2.19 -12.33 1.40
CA SER A 75 -1.79 -13.45 2.25
C SER A 75 -0.27 -13.58 2.37
N LEU A 76 0.17 -13.99 3.56
CA LEU A 76 1.55 -14.33 3.89
C LEU A 76 1.84 -15.84 3.83
N THR A 77 0.83 -16.69 3.69
CA THR A 77 0.95 -18.15 3.84
C THR A 77 0.58 -18.94 2.57
N GLY A 78 0.19 -18.29 1.47
CA GLY A 78 0.08 -18.91 0.13
C GLY A 78 -1.27 -19.52 -0.22
N GLN A 79 -2.30 -19.31 0.60
CA GLN A 79 -3.69 -19.73 0.32
C GLN A 79 -4.35 -18.96 -0.83
N THR A 80 -3.75 -17.86 -1.30
CA THR A 80 -4.28 -17.07 -2.41
C THR A 80 -3.62 -17.36 -3.75
N VAL A 81 -2.80 -18.42 -3.84
CA VAL A 81 -2.17 -18.88 -5.09
C VAL A 81 -2.43 -20.38 -5.31
N ASN A 82 -2.90 -20.74 -6.51
CA ASN A 82 -3.17 -22.12 -6.86
C ASN A 82 -3.29 -22.31 -8.38
N HIS A 83 -3.12 -23.56 -8.84
CA HIS A 83 -3.38 -23.93 -10.23
C HIS A 83 -4.90 -24.16 -10.40
N ALA A 84 -5.62 -23.05 -10.48
CA ALA A 84 -7.07 -22.97 -10.48
C ALA A 84 -7.55 -21.81 -11.36
N LEU A 85 -8.86 -21.75 -11.65
CA LEU A 85 -9.52 -20.55 -12.14
C LEU A 85 -9.65 -19.55 -10.97
N VAL A 86 -8.91 -18.45 -11.03
CA VAL A 86 -8.93 -17.41 -9.99
C VAL A 86 -10.13 -16.50 -10.20
N LEU A 87 -10.91 -16.25 -9.15
CA LEU A 87 -12.03 -15.31 -9.15
C LEU A 87 -11.64 -14.07 -8.31
N ASP A 88 -11.34 -12.94 -8.94
CA ASP A 88 -10.94 -11.70 -8.25
C ASP A 88 -12.13 -10.78 -7.98
N PHE A 89 -12.53 -10.69 -6.72
CA PHE A 89 -13.69 -9.90 -6.30
C PHE A 89 -13.40 -8.41 -6.12
N SER A 90 -12.12 -8.03 -6.08
CA SER A 90 -11.70 -6.73 -5.55
C SER A 90 -12.03 -5.53 -6.45
N GLN A 91 -12.26 -5.76 -7.75
CA GLN A 91 -12.51 -4.68 -8.70
C GLN A 91 -13.98 -4.22 -8.71
N HIS A 92 -14.93 -5.15 -8.72
CA HIS A 92 -16.36 -4.85 -8.94
C HIS A 92 -17.28 -5.22 -7.77
N LEU A 93 -17.06 -6.35 -7.10
CA LEU A 93 -17.90 -6.85 -5.99
C LEU A 93 -17.42 -6.30 -4.65
N ASN A 94 -17.40 -4.98 -4.51
CA ASN A 94 -16.81 -4.27 -3.37
C ASN A 94 -17.71 -3.18 -2.77
N ARG A 95 -19.02 -3.42 -2.70
CA ARG A 95 -19.99 -2.49 -2.11
C ARG A 95 -20.34 -2.82 -0.67
N VAL A 96 -20.64 -1.77 0.08
CA VAL A 96 -21.51 -1.83 1.27
C VAL A 96 -22.96 -1.84 0.77
N VAL A 97 -23.63 -2.97 0.91
CA VAL A 97 -25.00 -3.20 0.40
C VAL A 97 -26.02 -2.53 1.31
N GLU A 98 -25.84 -2.66 2.62
CA GLU A 98 -26.78 -2.17 3.62
C GLU A 98 -26.07 -1.92 4.96
N VAL A 99 -26.50 -0.91 5.71
CA VAL A 99 -26.04 -0.63 7.08
C VAL A 99 -27.24 -0.44 8.00
N ASN A 100 -27.28 -1.18 9.10
CA ASN A 100 -28.24 -0.97 10.18
C ASN A 100 -27.48 -0.49 11.42
N ALA A 101 -27.66 0.79 11.76
CA ALA A 101 -26.97 1.41 12.89
C ALA A 101 -27.56 0.99 14.26
N GLU A 102 -28.86 0.71 14.32
CA GLU A 102 -29.56 0.35 15.56
C GLU A 102 -29.17 -1.05 16.01
N GLU A 103 -29.25 -2.02 15.10
CA GLU A 103 -28.84 -3.41 15.34
C GLU A 103 -27.31 -3.61 15.20
N ARG A 104 -26.60 -2.58 14.71
CA ARG A 104 -25.15 -2.54 14.51
C ARG A 104 -24.63 -3.67 13.63
N TRP A 105 -25.04 -3.68 12.36
CA TRP A 105 -24.49 -4.57 11.35
C TRP A 105 -24.41 -3.91 9.97
N ALA A 106 -23.60 -4.47 9.08
CA ALA A 106 -23.54 -4.12 7.67
C ALA A 106 -23.61 -5.38 6.81
N ARG A 107 -24.29 -5.30 5.65
CA ARG A 107 -24.18 -6.29 4.57
C ARG A 107 -23.17 -5.79 3.56
N VAL A 108 -22.21 -6.63 3.20
CA VAL A 108 -21.07 -6.25 2.34
C VAL A 108 -20.79 -7.33 1.30
N GLU A 109 -20.26 -6.91 0.16
CA GLU A 109 -19.72 -7.80 -0.86
C GLU A 109 -18.27 -8.24 -0.51
N PRO A 110 -17.81 -9.41 -0.99
CA PRO A 110 -16.54 -10.00 -0.56
C PRO A 110 -15.30 -9.15 -0.89
N GLY A 111 -15.35 -8.35 -1.95
CA GLY A 111 -14.27 -7.44 -2.36
C GLY A 111 -14.23 -6.12 -1.57
N GLN A 112 -15.18 -5.87 -0.67
CA GLN A 112 -15.20 -4.67 0.18
C GLN A 112 -13.93 -4.61 1.02
N VAL A 113 -13.21 -3.48 1.00
CA VAL A 113 -11.99 -3.29 1.81
C VAL A 113 -12.37 -2.87 3.24
N GLN A 114 -11.65 -3.40 4.24
CA GLN A 114 -11.92 -3.17 5.67
C GLN A 114 -11.95 -1.67 6.02
N GLU A 115 -10.92 -0.92 5.65
CA GLU A 115 -10.86 0.52 5.95
C GLU A 115 -11.90 1.33 5.15
N GLU A 116 -12.29 0.88 3.95
CA GLU A 116 -13.39 1.50 3.19
C GLU A 116 -14.74 1.32 3.90
N LEU A 117 -14.99 0.15 4.51
CA LEU A 117 -16.17 -0.07 5.35
C LEU A 117 -16.12 0.83 6.59
N ASN A 118 -15.00 0.86 7.30
CA ASN A 118 -14.83 1.69 8.49
C ASN A 118 -14.99 3.18 8.18
N HIS A 119 -14.48 3.63 7.03
CA HIS A 119 -14.69 5.00 6.56
C HIS A 119 -16.17 5.29 6.31
N HIS A 120 -16.90 4.35 5.68
CA HIS A 120 -18.33 4.49 5.38
C HIS A 120 -19.20 4.62 6.64
N VAL A 121 -18.91 3.87 7.71
CA VAL A 121 -19.72 3.86 8.94
C VAL A 121 -19.20 4.81 10.04
N ARG A 122 -18.08 5.51 9.81
CA ARG A 122 -17.41 6.36 10.81
C ARG A 122 -18.33 7.45 11.39
N SER A 123 -19.16 8.09 10.56
CA SER A 123 -20.08 9.15 10.99
C SER A 123 -21.18 8.66 11.92
N LEU A 124 -21.46 7.35 11.93
CA LEU A 124 -22.42 6.70 12.82
C LEU A 124 -21.81 6.33 14.18
N GLY A 125 -20.52 6.62 14.41
CA GLY A 125 -19.81 6.20 15.62
C GLY A 125 -19.55 4.68 15.69
N LEU A 126 -19.56 4.00 14.53
CA LEU A 126 -19.37 2.56 14.41
C LEU A 126 -18.08 2.21 13.65
N LEU A 127 -17.65 0.95 13.77
CA LEU A 127 -16.57 0.34 13.00
C LEU A 127 -16.74 -1.19 12.92
N PHE A 128 -16.10 -1.84 11.96
CA PHE A 128 -15.85 -3.27 11.96
C PHE A 128 -14.58 -3.56 12.77
N GLY A 129 -14.69 -4.45 13.77
CA GLY A 129 -13.77 -4.57 14.91
C GLY A 129 -12.34 -5.05 14.61
N PRO A 130 -12.13 -6.16 13.87
CA PRO A 130 -10.79 -6.65 13.57
C PRO A 130 -9.93 -5.56 12.89
N ASP A 131 -8.66 -5.40 13.30
CA ASP A 131 -7.77 -4.35 12.78
C ASP A 131 -6.47 -4.92 12.21
N THR A 132 -6.54 -5.41 10.99
CA THR A 132 -5.37 -5.98 10.31
C THR A 132 -4.37 -4.89 9.90
N SER A 133 -3.07 -5.23 9.88
CA SER A 133 -2.02 -4.34 9.34
C SER A 133 -2.21 -3.99 7.85
N THR A 134 -3.06 -4.75 7.16
CA THR A 134 -3.42 -4.56 5.75
C THR A 134 -4.82 -4.00 5.56
N SER A 135 -5.46 -3.44 6.59
CA SER A 135 -6.87 -2.98 6.57
C SER A 135 -7.25 -2.09 5.39
N ASN A 136 -6.31 -1.29 4.87
CA ASN A 136 -6.52 -0.40 3.71
C ASN A 136 -6.51 -1.10 2.34
N ARG A 137 -6.42 -2.43 2.30
CA ARG A 137 -6.38 -3.25 1.06
C ARG A 137 -6.86 -4.68 1.25
N ALA A 138 -6.91 -5.19 2.48
CA ALA A 138 -7.53 -6.46 2.81
C ALA A 138 -9.04 -6.36 2.62
N THR A 139 -9.58 -7.36 1.93
CA THR A 139 -11.00 -7.45 1.60
C THR A 139 -11.72 -8.33 2.62
N LEU A 140 -12.97 -8.00 2.96
CA LEU A 140 -13.78 -8.74 3.94
C LEU A 140 -13.91 -10.22 3.60
N GLY A 141 -14.05 -10.59 2.32
CA GLY A 141 -14.07 -12.00 1.90
C GLY A 141 -12.76 -12.74 2.21
N GLY A 142 -11.63 -12.06 2.08
CA GLY A 142 -10.32 -12.60 2.47
C GLY A 142 -10.15 -12.71 3.98
N MET A 143 -10.66 -11.74 4.74
CA MET A 143 -10.67 -11.80 6.21
C MET A 143 -11.54 -12.94 6.72
N ILE A 144 -12.69 -13.20 6.09
CA ILE A 144 -13.54 -14.36 6.37
C ILE A 144 -12.79 -15.65 6.02
N GLY A 145 -12.09 -15.69 4.88
CA GLY A 145 -11.26 -16.83 4.48
C GLY A 145 -10.16 -17.16 5.49
N ASN A 146 -9.50 -16.15 6.06
CA ASN A 146 -8.37 -16.32 6.98
C ASN A 146 -8.74 -16.32 8.47
N ASN A 147 -9.98 -16.00 8.83
CA ASN A 147 -10.39 -15.65 10.20
C ASN A 147 -9.51 -14.55 10.83
N SER A 148 -9.24 -13.48 10.07
CA SER A 148 -8.23 -12.47 10.45
C SER A 148 -8.49 -11.78 11.79
N GLY A 149 -7.40 -11.37 12.45
CA GLY A 149 -7.37 -10.66 13.73
C GLY A 149 -6.80 -9.25 13.64
N GLY A 150 -5.65 -9.03 14.27
CA GLY A 150 -4.95 -7.74 14.35
C GLY A 150 -4.78 -7.16 15.76
N SER A 151 -4.34 -5.89 15.83
CA SER A 151 -3.85 -5.24 17.06
C SER A 151 -4.91 -5.09 18.16
N HIS A 152 -6.15 -4.75 17.79
CA HIS A 152 -7.25 -4.51 18.76
C HIS A 152 -8.08 -5.75 19.08
N SER A 153 -7.60 -6.91 18.71
CA SER A 153 -8.31 -8.18 18.90
C SER A 153 -8.54 -8.56 20.37
N ILE A 154 -7.74 -8.05 21.32
CA ILE A 154 -8.06 -8.19 22.76
C ILE A 154 -9.39 -7.50 23.10
N ALA A 155 -9.68 -6.36 22.47
CA ALA A 155 -10.94 -5.64 22.62
C ALA A 155 -12.06 -6.25 21.74
N TYR A 156 -11.77 -6.52 20.46
CA TYR A 156 -12.81 -6.85 19.48
C TYR A 156 -12.93 -8.32 19.10
N GLY A 157 -11.95 -9.18 19.37
CA GLY A 157 -11.93 -10.57 18.90
C GLY A 157 -11.45 -10.73 17.46
N LEU A 158 -11.70 -11.91 16.88
CA LEU A 158 -11.34 -12.28 15.51
C LEU A 158 -12.52 -12.09 14.56
N THR A 159 -12.28 -12.18 13.25
CA THR A 159 -13.34 -12.06 12.23
C THR A 159 -14.52 -13.00 12.49
N VAL A 160 -14.29 -14.23 12.95
CA VAL A 160 -15.35 -15.19 13.32
C VAL A 160 -16.35 -14.66 14.36
N ASP A 161 -15.94 -13.72 15.22
CA ASP A 161 -16.81 -13.10 16.22
C ASP A 161 -17.72 -12.02 15.62
N HIS A 162 -17.44 -11.56 14.40
CA HIS A 162 -18.21 -10.50 13.74
C HIS A 162 -19.06 -11.00 12.59
N VAL A 163 -18.92 -12.24 12.13
CA VAL A 163 -19.72 -12.79 11.03
C VAL A 163 -21.06 -13.30 11.55
N LEU A 164 -22.16 -12.72 11.07
CA LEU A 164 -23.54 -13.10 11.43
C LEU A 164 -24.14 -14.05 10.40
N GLU A 165 -23.99 -13.72 9.11
CA GLU A 165 -24.47 -14.51 7.99
C GLU A 165 -23.46 -14.47 6.84
N VAL A 166 -23.36 -15.58 6.10
CA VAL A 166 -22.58 -15.67 4.86
C VAL A 166 -23.49 -16.22 3.77
N THR A 167 -23.63 -15.47 2.68
CA THR A 167 -24.18 -16.01 1.44
C THR A 167 -23.03 -16.52 0.59
N ALA A 168 -23.06 -17.81 0.26
CA ALA A 168 -22.01 -18.49 -0.49
C ALA A 168 -22.58 -19.29 -1.66
N LEU A 169 -21.71 -19.56 -2.64
CA LEU A 169 -21.94 -20.54 -3.70
C LEU A 169 -21.11 -21.79 -3.38
N LEU A 170 -21.78 -22.93 -3.29
CA LEU A 170 -21.14 -24.24 -3.07
C LEU A 170 -20.39 -24.71 -4.32
N ALA A 171 -19.67 -25.83 -4.21
CA ALA A 171 -18.89 -26.40 -5.31
C ALA A 171 -19.72 -26.76 -6.56
N ASP A 172 -21.02 -27.02 -6.39
CA ASP A 172 -21.96 -27.30 -7.48
C ASP A 172 -22.64 -26.02 -8.05
N GLY A 173 -22.30 -24.84 -7.55
CA GLY A 173 -22.94 -23.57 -7.91
C GLY A 173 -24.20 -23.23 -7.10
N THR A 174 -24.66 -24.12 -6.21
CA THR A 174 -25.85 -23.88 -5.38
C THR A 174 -25.61 -22.72 -4.42
N ARG A 175 -26.53 -21.75 -4.40
CA ARG A 175 -26.49 -20.63 -3.45
C ARG A 175 -27.08 -21.01 -2.10
N VAL A 176 -26.32 -20.80 -1.04
CA VAL A 176 -26.72 -21.08 0.35
C VAL A 176 -26.45 -19.88 1.25
N VAL A 177 -27.31 -19.70 2.25
CA VAL A 177 -27.10 -18.73 3.34
C VAL A 177 -26.80 -19.50 4.62
N PHE A 178 -25.59 -19.30 5.14
CA PHE A 178 -25.14 -19.81 6.43
C PHE A 178 -25.32 -18.76 7.51
N GLY A 179 -25.80 -19.18 8.68
CA GLY A 179 -26.00 -18.33 9.85
C GLY A 179 -26.08 -19.17 11.11
N ASP A 180 -26.61 -18.59 12.19
CA ASP A 180 -26.95 -19.33 13.40
C ASP A 180 -28.08 -20.33 13.11
N VAL A 181 -28.00 -21.51 13.74
CA VAL A 181 -28.94 -22.61 13.55
C VAL A 181 -29.26 -23.27 14.88
N THR A 182 -30.54 -23.53 15.11
CA THR A 182 -31.01 -24.39 16.20
C THR A 182 -30.75 -25.86 15.89
N PRO A 183 -30.75 -26.76 16.90
CA PRO A 183 -30.66 -28.21 16.65
C PRO A 183 -31.76 -28.74 15.72
N GLU A 184 -32.96 -28.16 15.80
CA GLU A 184 -34.09 -28.50 14.94
C GLU A 184 -33.83 -28.09 13.49
N GLU A 185 -33.38 -26.85 13.26
CA GLU A 185 -33.03 -26.36 11.93
C GLU A 185 -31.86 -27.13 11.31
N LEU A 186 -30.87 -27.52 12.12
CA LEU A 186 -29.76 -28.35 11.67
C LEU A 186 -30.27 -29.70 11.13
N ARG A 187 -31.21 -30.35 11.84
CA ARG A 187 -31.84 -31.60 11.40
C ARG A 187 -32.68 -31.39 10.14
N CYS A 188 -33.60 -30.43 10.15
CA CYS A 188 -34.49 -30.15 9.03
C CYS A 188 -33.72 -29.79 7.75
N ARG A 189 -32.66 -28.98 7.84
CA ARG A 189 -31.80 -28.69 6.68
C ARG A 189 -31.01 -29.92 6.23
N GLY A 190 -30.61 -30.79 7.16
CA GLY A 190 -30.00 -32.07 6.86
C GLY A 190 -30.92 -33.05 6.10
N GLU A 191 -32.24 -32.89 6.16
CA GLU A 191 -33.18 -33.74 5.40
C GLU A 191 -33.33 -33.29 3.93
N ARG A 192 -32.82 -32.11 3.57
CA ARG A 192 -32.89 -31.61 2.20
C ARG A 192 -32.08 -32.48 1.23
N PRO A 193 -32.53 -32.60 -0.03
CA PRO A 193 -31.72 -33.19 -1.09
C PRO A 193 -30.57 -32.26 -1.48
N GLY A 194 -29.59 -32.80 -2.22
CA GLY A 194 -28.47 -32.03 -2.76
C GLY A 194 -27.36 -31.74 -1.76
N LEU A 195 -26.42 -30.90 -2.19
CA LEU A 195 -25.16 -30.64 -1.49
C LEU A 195 -25.38 -29.89 -0.16
N GLU A 196 -26.31 -28.94 -0.09
CA GLU A 196 -26.67 -28.26 1.17
C GLU A 196 -27.06 -29.30 2.23
N GLY A 197 -28.01 -30.19 1.94
CA GLY A 197 -28.45 -31.19 2.92
C GLY A 197 -27.33 -32.14 3.34
N GLN A 198 -26.44 -32.53 2.41
CA GLN A 198 -25.27 -33.34 2.73
C GLN A 198 -24.34 -32.63 3.73
N ILE A 199 -24.03 -31.36 3.51
CA ILE A 199 -23.21 -30.55 4.40
C ILE A 199 -23.81 -30.53 5.81
N TYR A 200 -25.11 -30.25 5.93
CA TYR A 200 -25.79 -30.18 7.23
C TYR A 200 -25.80 -31.52 7.97
N ARG A 201 -26.03 -32.63 7.26
CA ARG A 201 -25.93 -33.99 7.85
C ARG A 201 -24.52 -34.27 8.34
N GLU A 202 -23.51 -33.92 7.55
CA GLU A 202 -22.13 -34.21 7.90
C GLU A 202 -21.66 -33.36 9.09
N VAL A 203 -22.03 -32.08 9.14
CA VAL A 203 -21.74 -31.23 10.29
C VAL A 203 -22.38 -31.76 11.57
N ALA A 204 -23.63 -32.23 11.51
CA ALA A 204 -24.30 -32.86 12.65
C ALA A 204 -23.59 -34.15 13.11
N ARG A 205 -23.14 -34.97 12.15
CA ARG A 205 -22.36 -36.18 12.41
C ARG A 205 -21.02 -35.84 13.07
N ILE A 206 -20.24 -34.92 12.48
CA ILE A 206 -18.93 -34.51 13.00
C ILE A 206 -19.06 -33.96 14.41
N ARG A 207 -20.06 -33.09 14.65
CA ARG A 207 -20.35 -32.53 15.97
C ARG A 207 -20.57 -33.62 17.03
N THR A 208 -21.19 -34.73 16.66
CA THR A 208 -21.51 -35.82 17.59
C THR A 208 -20.34 -36.79 17.74
N THR A 209 -19.72 -37.19 16.63
CA THR A 209 -18.66 -38.21 16.60
C THR A 209 -17.33 -37.71 17.16
N TYR A 210 -16.98 -36.44 16.92
CA TYR A 210 -15.66 -35.89 17.28
C TYR A 210 -15.71 -34.93 18.47
N ALA A 211 -16.85 -34.77 19.15
CA ALA A 211 -17.05 -33.75 20.18
C ALA A 211 -15.93 -33.72 21.24
N ASP A 212 -15.61 -34.89 21.80
CA ASP A 212 -14.62 -35.01 22.87
C ASP A 212 -13.19 -34.83 22.36
N GLU A 213 -12.90 -35.33 21.15
CA GLU A 213 -11.60 -35.11 20.52
C GLU A 213 -11.39 -33.62 20.21
N ILE A 214 -12.42 -32.90 19.75
CA ILE A 214 -12.35 -31.46 19.49
C ILE A 214 -12.01 -30.72 20.79
N ARG A 215 -12.68 -31.04 21.90
CA ARG A 215 -12.39 -30.42 23.21
C ARG A 215 -10.99 -30.75 23.73
N ALA A 216 -10.50 -31.95 23.45
CA ALA A 216 -9.20 -32.41 23.93
C ALA A 216 -8.02 -31.88 23.12
N ARG A 217 -8.17 -31.70 21.80
CA ARG A 217 -7.07 -31.40 20.87
C ARG A 217 -6.96 -29.93 20.47
N TYR A 218 -8.06 -29.20 20.45
CA TYR A 218 -7.97 -27.77 20.15
C TYR A 218 -7.26 -27.04 21.29
N PRO A 219 -6.33 -26.11 21.00
CA PRO A 219 -5.69 -25.32 22.04
C PRO A 219 -6.73 -24.62 22.89
N ALA A 220 -6.53 -24.61 24.21
CA ALA A 220 -7.40 -23.90 25.15
C ALA A 220 -7.35 -22.38 24.91
N TYR A 221 -6.21 -21.86 24.43
CA TYR A 221 -6.06 -20.45 24.08
C TYR A 221 -6.96 -20.07 22.89
N TRP A 222 -7.61 -18.92 22.98
CA TRP A 222 -8.67 -18.53 22.04
C TRP A 222 -8.14 -17.93 20.74
N ARG A 223 -6.95 -17.31 20.77
CA ARG A 223 -6.36 -16.64 19.62
C ARG A 223 -5.68 -17.68 18.73
N ARG A 224 -6.44 -18.19 17.77
CA ARG A 224 -6.03 -19.21 16.80
C ARG A 224 -6.90 -19.18 15.55
N VAL A 225 -6.27 -19.51 14.42
CA VAL A 225 -6.95 -19.69 13.13
C VAL A 225 -6.52 -20.95 12.39
N ALA A 226 -5.63 -21.75 12.98
CA ALA A 226 -5.18 -23.00 12.39
C ALA A 226 -6.33 -24.02 12.25
N GLY A 227 -6.42 -24.66 11.09
CA GLY A 227 -7.43 -25.64 10.72
C GLY A 227 -8.85 -25.07 10.55
N TYR A 228 -9.81 -25.96 10.26
CA TYR A 228 -11.21 -25.55 10.25
C TYR A 228 -11.72 -25.27 11.67
N ASN A 229 -12.73 -24.41 11.79
CA ASN A 229 -13.34 -24.00 13.06
C ASN A 229 -14.30 -25.06 13.67
N LEU A 230 -13.90 -26.34 13.73
CA LEU A 230 -14.71 -27.39 14.36
C LEU A 230 -14.98 -27.14 15.84
N ASN A 231 -14.14 -26.35 16.52
CA ASN A 231 -14.36 -25.92 17.90
C ASN A 231 -15.69 -25.16 18.09
N GLU A 232 -16.18 -24.46 17.06
CA GLU A 232 -17.46 -23.75 17.10
C GLU A 232 -18.65 -24.72 17.22
N LEU A 233 -18.51 -25.99 16.82
CA LEU A 233 -19.57 -27.00 16.95
C LEU A 233 -19.84 -27.41 18.40
N VAL A 234 -18.84 -27.23 19.27
CA VAL A 234 -18.89 -27.61 20.69
C VAL A 234 -18.64 -26.44 21.65
N GLY A 235 -18.50 -25.22 21.12
CA GLY A 235 -18.26 -24.00 21.91
C GLY A 235 -16.90 -23.97 22.62
N ALA A 236 -15.88 -24.65 22.09
CA ALA A 236 -14.56 -24.73 22.70
C ALA A 236 -13.63 -23.58 22.26
N SER A 237 -12.73 -23.19 23.18
CA SER A 237 -11.68 -22.16 23.03
C SER A 237 -12.13 -20.86 22.36
N VAL A 238 -13.33 -20.41 22.72
CA VAL A 238 -13.89 -19.12 22.30
C VAL A 238 -13.28 -18.00 23.15
N LYS A 239 -13.10 -16.81 22.57
CA LYS A 239 -12.65 -15.63 23.32
C LYS A 239 -13.58 -15.34 24.51
N PRO A 240 -13.03 -15.19 25.74
CA PRO A 240 -13.81 -14.69 26.87
C PRO A 240 -14.45 -13.33 26.57
N GLY A 241 -15.75 -13.21 26.81
CA GLY A 241 -16.50 -11.98 26.51
C GLY A 241 -16.63 -11.66 25.01
N SER A 242 -16.48 -12.65 24.13
CA SER A 242 -16.72 -12.51 22.69
C SER A 242 -18.07 -11.85 22.40
N CYS A 243 -18.09 -10.93 21.42
CA CYS A 243 -19.33 -10.27 20.95
C CYS A 243 -20.29 -11.21 20.21
N ALA A 244 -19.86 -12.43 19.88
CA ALA A 244 -20.70 -13.48 19.30
C ALA A 244 -21.20 -14.51 20.33
N GLY A 245 -20.79 -14.39 21.59
CA GLY A 245 -21.32 -15.16 22.71
C GLY A 245 -22.54 -14.46 23.34
N GLY A 246 -23.42 -15.24 23.97
CA GLY A 246 -24.46 -14.68 24.81
C GLY A 246 -23.80 -14.07 26.04
N GLY A 247 -23.85 -12.74 26.19
CA GLY A 247 -23.41 -12.08 27.42
C GLY A 247 -24.04 -12.74 28.66
N ASN A 248 -23.41 -12.61 29.82
CA ASN A 248 -23.90 -13.13 31.10
C ASN A 248 -24.00 -14.67 31.20
N GLY A 249 -23.07 -15.41 30.58
CA GLY A 249 -22.95 -16.86 30.77
C GLY A 249 -23.88 -17.73 29.91
N ALA A 250 -24.55 -17.15 28.91
CA ALA A 250 -25.35 -17.91 27.96
C ALA A 250 -24.47 -18.67 26.94
N PRO A 251 -24.82 -19.92 26.59
CA PRO A 251 -24.04 -20.73 25.65
C PRO A 251 -24.02 -20.09 24.26
N ARG A 252 -22.87 -20.16 23.60
CA ARG A 252 -22.68 -19.67 22.22
C ARG A 252 -23.59 -20.47 21.27
N PRO A 253 -24.44 -19.82 20.44
CA PRO A 253 -25.28 -20.53 19.48
C PRO A 253 -24.46 -21.35 18.48
N LEU A 254 -25.02 -22.46 17.99
CA LEU A 254 -24.44 -23.19 16.87
C LEU A 254 -24.57 -22.34 15.61
N SER A 255 -23.51 -22.24 14.81
CA SER A 255 -23.47 -21.39 13.63
C SER A 255 -22.73 -22.02 12.48
N MET A 256 -23.41 -22.13 11.35
CA MET A 256 -22.80 -22.56 10.10
C MET A 256 -21.89 -21.47 9.51
N ALA A 257 -22.21 -20.20 9.76
CA ALA A 257 -21.37 -19.08 9.31
C ALA A 257 -20.01 -19.10 10.01
N ARG A 258 -19.97 -19.32 11.33
CA ARG A 258 -18.71 -19.37 12.10
C ARG A 258 -17.86 -20.60 11.78
N LEU A 259 -18.48 -21.75 11.54
CA LEU A 259 -17.79 -22.94 11.03
C LEU A 259 -17.09 -22.66 9.69
N PHE A 260 -17.72 -21.85 8.84
CA PHE A 260 -17.22 -21.50 7.51
C PHE A 260 -16.05 -20.50 7.54
N VAL A 261 -15.99 -19.59 8.52
CA VAL A 261 -14.87 -18.65 8.68
C VAL A 261 -13.56 -19.43 8.89
N GLY A 262 -12.46 -18.99 8.29
CA GLY A 262 -11.17 -19.68 8.34
C GLY A 262 -11.01 -20.80 7.31
N SER A 263 -11.96 -20.97 6.39
CA SER A 263 -11.91 -22.04 5.39
C SER A 263 -10.99 -21.77 4.20
N GLU A 264 -10.40 -20.58 4.06
CA GLU A 264 -9.45 -20.25 2.99
C GLU A 264 -9.98 -20.52 1.56
N GLY A 265 -11.30 -20.41 1.35
CA GLY A 265 -11.94 -20.68 0.06
C GLY A 265 -11.97 -22.17 -0.32
N THR A 266 -11.68 -23.07 0.62
CA THR A 266 -11.69 -24.52 0.40
C THR A 266 -13.07 -25.15 0.55
N LEU A 267 -14.05 -24.46 1.15
CA LEU A 267 -15.38 -25.03 1.36
C LEU A 267 -16.43 -24.46 0.39
N ALA A 268 -16.45 -23.15 0.17
CA ALA A 268 -17.39 -22.47 -0.72
C ALA A 268 -16.89 -21.06 -1.08
N THR A 269 -17.54 -20.41 -2.04
CA THR A 269 -17.22 -19.04 -2.49
C THR A 269 -18.17 -18.03 -1.87
N VAL A 270 -17.67 -17.09 -1.07
CA VAL A 270 -18.48 -16.00 -0.49
C VAL A 270 -18.89 -15.00 -1.56
N VAL A 271 -20.17 -14.61 -1.59
CA VAL A 271 -20.70 -13.55 -2.48
C VAL A 271 -21.39 -12.41 -1.73
N GLU A 272 -21.72 -12.59 -0.45
CA GLU A 272 -22.19 -11.55 0.46
C GLU A 272 -21.92 -12.00 1.91
N ALA A 273 -21.66 -11.05 2.81
CA ALA A 273 -21.61 -11.31 4.24
C ALA A 273 -22.37 -10.23 5.04
N LYS A 274 -23.10 -10.65 6.08
CA LYS A 274 -23.63 -9.77 7.12
C LYS A 274 -22.68 -9.78 8.30
N VAL A 275 -22.07 -8.63 8.58
CA VAL A 275 -21.07 -8.46 9.64
C VAL A 275 -21.54 -7.52 10.74
N ARG A 276 -21.19 -7.84 11.98
CA ARG A 276 -21.44 -7.03 13.16
C ARG A 276 -20.53 -5.80 13.16
N LEU A 277 -21.08 -4.67 13.58
CA LEU A 277 -20.37 -3.43 13.82
C LEU A 277 -20.23 -3.19 15.33
N MET A 278 -19.11 -2.61 15.72
CA MET A 278 -18.76 -2.24 17.08
C MET A 278 -18.85 -0.73 17.25
N ARG A 279 -19.07 -0.28 18.49
CA ARG A 279 -18.95 1.15 18.80
C ARG A 279 -17.50 1.55 18.74
N ARG A 280 -17.25 2.68 18.08
CA ARG A 280 -15.93 3.30 18.05
C ARG A 280 -15.69 4.04 19.37
N PRO A 281 -14.55 3.83 20.06
CA PRO A 281 -14.22 4.62 21.24
C PRO A 281 -14.10 6.11 20.87
N LYS A 282 -14.52 6.98 21.79
CA LYS A 282 -14.51 8.44 21.57
C LYS A 282 -13.13 9.04 21.81
N MET A 283 -12.41 8.51 22.80
CA MET A 283 -11.08 8.97 23.19
C MET A 283 -10.13 7.78 23.23
N THR A 284 -8.90 8.02 22.76
CA THR A 284 -7.78 7.07 22.81
C THR A 284 -6.51 7.79 23.23
N ALA A 285 -5.57 7.07 23.82
CA ALA A 285 -4.22 7.56 24.10
C ALA A 285 -3.21 6.42 23.95
N LEU A 286 -1.97 6.77 23.58
CA LEU A 286 -0.86 5.84 23.49
C LEU A 286 0.21 6.18 24.53
N GLU A 287 0.77 5.15 25.18
CA GLU A 287 2.04 5.22 25.91
C GLU A 287 3.05 4.29 25.22
N ILE A 288 4.21 4.82 24.84
CA ILE A 288 5.25 4.13 24.09
C ILE A 288 6.45 3.95 25.00
N ILE A 289 6.68 2.74 25.46
CA ILE A 289 7.74 2.41 26.42
C ILE A 289 8.96 1.91 25.64
N HIS A 290 10.14 2.42 25.99
CA HIS A 290 11.41 2.17 25.31
C HIS A 290 12.30 1.27 26.16
N TYR A 291 12.82 0.20 25.56
CA TYR A 291 13.59 -0.83 26.26
C TYR A 291 15.02 -0.92 25.72
N ARG A 292 15.97 -1.25 26.61
CA ARG A 292 17.38 -1.46 26.22
C ARG A 292 17.60 -2.85 25.66
N ASP A 293 16.72 -3.79 26.01
CA ASP A 293 16.75 -5.16 25.54
C ASP A 293 15.34 -5.65 25.20
N LEU A 294 15.24 -6.58 24.24
CA LEU A 294 13.97 -7.16 23.83
C LEU A 294 13.32 -7.99 24.94
N GLN A 295 14.13 -8.68 25.76
CA GLN A 295 13.64 -9.53 26.83
C GLN A 295 12.92 -8.71 27.91
N GLU A 296 13.48 -7.55 28.27
CA GLU A 296 12.87 -6.60 29.22
C GLU A 296 11.46 -6.17 28.78
N ALA A 297 11.27 -5.94 27.47
CA ALA A 297 9.96 -5.63 26.91
C ALA A 297 8.98 -6.80 27.10
N LEU A 298 9.41 -8.03 26.80
CA LEU A 298 8.55 -9.21 26.94
C LEU A 298 8.18 -9.49 28.40
N GLU A 299 9.12 -9.34 29.33
CA GLU A 299 8.90 -9.50 30.77
C GLU A 299 7.87 -8.51 31.32
N SER A 300 7.84 -7.28 30.78
CA SER A 300 6.86 -6.28 31.20
C SER A 300 5.44 -6.51 30.64
N SER A 301 5.29 -7.34 29.59
CA SER A 301 4.03 -7.46 28.84
C SER A 301 2.84 -7.91 29.70
N GLN A 302 3.05 -8.89 30.58
CA GLN A 302 1.99 -9.41 31.45
C GLN A 302 1.52 -8.36 32.47
N SER A 303 2.46 -7.63 33.08
CA SER A 303 2.13 -6.58 34.04
C SER A 303 1.42 -5.40 33.37
N ILE A 304 1.76 -5.09 32.12
CA ILE A 304 1.02 -4.12 31.30
C ILE A 304 -0.40 -4.63 31.01
N LEU A 305 -0.60 -5.93 30.75
CA LEU A 305 -1.95 -6.45 30.46
C LEU A 305 -2.92 -6.32 31.64
N GLU A 306 -2.42 -6.36 32.87
CA GLU A 306 -3.22 -6.21 34.09
C GLU A 306 -3.82 -4.81 34.28
N THR A 307 -3.38 -3.80 33.53
CA THR A 307 -3.98 -2.46 33.53
C THR A 307 -5.16 -2.34 32.55
N GLY A 308 -5.51 -3.41 31.83
CA GLY A 308 -6.63 -3.45 30.88
C GLY A 308 -6.43 -2.61 29.60
N PRO A 309 -5.30 -2.75 28.88
CA PRO A 309 -5.05 -2.02 27.65
C PRO A 309 -5.96 -2.46 26.50
N TYR A 310 -6.15 -1.56 25.55
CA TYR A 310 -6.88 -1.79 24.30
C TYR A 310 -6.03 -2.50 23.23
N ALA A 311 -4.71 -2.28 23.28
CA ALA A 311 -3.70 -2.97 22.49
C ALA A 311 -2.33 -2.88 23.19
N VAL A 312 -1.45 -3.86 22.95
CA VAL A 312 -0.03 -3.85 23.36
C VAL A 312 0.78 -4.44 22.21
N GLU A 313 1.54 -3.58 21.54
CA GLU A 313 2.24 -3.92 20.30
C GLU A 313 3.75 -3.81 20.46
N LEU A 314 4.47 -4.85 20.04
CA LEU A 314 5.93 -4.86 20.02
C LEU A 314 6.47 -4.41 18.66
N THR A 315 7.53 -3.60 18.68
CA THR A 315 8.38 -3.30 17.52
C THR A 315 9.85 -3.35 17.94
N ASP A 316 10.66 -4.15 17.25
CA ASP A 316 12.08 -4.31 17.54
C ASP A 316 12.99 -3.29 16.86
N LYS A 317 14.28 -3.38 17.20
CA LYS A 317 15.37 -2.59 16.61
C LYS A 317 15.44 -2.69 15.09
N MET A 318 15.26 -3.88 14.51
CA MET A 318 15.40 -4.06 13.06
C MET A 318 14.37 -3.22 12.30
N ILE A 319 13.11 -3.21 12.75
CA ILE A 319 12.08 -2.36 12.15
C ILE A 319 12.38 -0.88 12.35
N LEU A 320 12.82 -0.47 13.55
CA LEU A 320 13.15 0.92 13.84
C LEU A 320 14.32 1.42 12.99
N ASP A 321 15.36 0.61 12.80
CA ASP A 321 16.51 0.94 11.95
C ASP A 321 16.11 1.06 10.47
N LEU A 322 15.25 0.16 9.98
CA LEU A 322 14.70 0.24 8.62
C LEU A 322 13.79 1.46 8.44
N ALA A 323 12.99 1.82 9.45
CA ALA A 323 12.14 3.01 9.43
C ALA A 323 12.96 4.30 9.31
N ARG A 324 14.12 4.39 10.00
CA ARG A 324 15.06 5.54 9.88
C ARG A 324 15.57 5.72 8.45
N GLY A 325 15.72 4.61 7.72
CA GLY A 325 16.17 4.61 6.31
C GLY A 325 15.06 4.82 5.28
N ASN A 326 13.79 4.91 5.69
CA ASN A 326 12.64 5.10 4.80
C ASN A 326 12.16 6.56 4.80
N LEU A 327 11.94 7.14 3.61
CA LEU A 327 11.64 8.56 3.42
C LEU A 327 10.39 9.03 4.18
N GLU A 328 9.31 8.25 4.15
CA GLU A 328 8.05 8.58 4.83
C GLU A 328 8.14 8.20 6.31
N GLN A 329 8.59 6.98 6.62
CA GLN A 329 8.53 6.46 7.98
C GLN A 329 9.48 7.19 8.93
N ALA A 330 10.63 7.69 8.46
CA ALA A 330 11.55 8.48 9.27
C ALA A 330 10.89 9.76 9.84
N GLN A 331 9.89 10.32 9.14
CA GLN A 331 9.14 11.50 9.60
C GLN A 331 8.16 11.16 10.74
N HIS A 332 7.78 9.89 10.87
CA HIS A 332 6.88 9.42 11.91
C HIS A 332 7.60 9.02 13.19
N MET A 333 8.94 9.06 13.25
CA MET A 333 9.75 8.59 14.38
C MET A 333 9.97 9.62 15.50
N GLY A 334 9.28 10.76 15.50
CA GLY A 334 9.50 11.82 16.49
C GLY A 334 9.29 11.42 17.95
N PHE A 335 8.52 10.35 18.19
CA PHE A 335 8.27 9.78 19.52
C PHE A 335 9.40 8.85 20.02
N VAL A 336 10.33 8.47 19.15
CA VAL A 336 11.40 7.52 19.48
C VAL A 336 12.50 8.26 20.24
N GLN A 337 12.70 7.90 21.51
CA GLN A 337 13.72 8.47 22.38
C GLN A 337 14.95 7.55 22.45
N GLY A 338 16.14 8.08 22.19
CA GLY A 338 17.39 7.30 22.23
C GLY A 338 17.53 6.30 21.07
N ASP A 339 18.18 5.16 21.34
CA ASP A 339 18.29 4.02 20.42
C ASP A 339 17.79 2.73 21.09
N PRO A 340 16.45 2.54 21.18
CA PRO A 340 15.87 1.38 21.85
C PRO A 340 16.13 0.08 21.07
N ALA A 341 16.31 -1.02 21.80
CA ALA A 341 16.32 -2.36 21.21
C ALA A 341 14.91 -2.87 20.89
N ALA A 342 13.91 -2.37 21.63
CA ALA A 342 12.49 -2.62 21.41
C ALA A 342 11.65 -1.47 21.96
N ILE A 343 10.45 -1.31 21.42
CA ILE A 343 9.40 -0.48 21.99
C ILE A 343 8.12 -1.29 22.17
N LEU A 344 7.38 -0.99 23.24
CA LEU A 344 5.98 -1.40 23.39
C LEU A 344 5.07 -0.19 23.19
N ILE A 345 4.13 -0.30 22.27
CA ILE A 345 3.08 0.69 22.03
C ILE A 345 1.82 0.19 22.74
N VAL A 346 1.44 0.87 23.83
CA VAL A 346 0.27 0.53 24.65
C VAL A 346 -0.83 1.53 24.38
N GLU A 347 -2.01 1.05 23.99
CA GLU A 347 -3.17 1.90 23.75
C GLU A 347 -4.22 1.73 24.85
N TYR A 348 -4.81 2.85 25.27
CA TYR A 348 -6.03 2.87 26.05
C TYR A 348 -7.14 3.57 25.30
N ALA A 349 -8.37 3.11 25.52
CA ALA A 349 -9.57 3.69 24.96
C ALA A 349 -10.60 3.96 26.07
N GLY A 350 -11.49 4.93 25.84
CA GLY A 350 -12.54 5.30 26.78
C GLY A 350 -13.58 6.24 26.16
N GLU A 351 -14.60 6.56 26.94
CA GLU A 351 -15.69 7.48 26.55
C GLU A 351 -15.35 8.94 26.87
N THR A 352 -14.44 9.17 27.81
CA THR A 352 -14.04 10.51 28.27
C THR A 352 -12.52 10.65 28.36
N GLU A 353 -12.02 11.88 28.28
CA GLU A 353 -10.59 12.16 28.43
C GLU A 353 -10.07 11.77 29.82
N ALA A 354 -10.85 12.04 30.87
CA ALA A 354 -10.47 11.70 32.25
C ALA A 354 -10.31 10.19 32.46
N GLU A 355 -11.20 9.38 31.87
CA GLU A 355 -11.09 7.91 31.92
C GLU A 355 -9.79 7.43 31.26
N VAL A 356 -9.47 7.94 30.07
CA VAL A 356 -8.28 7.53 29.33
C VAL A 356 -7.01 7.99 30.05
N ARG A 357 -6.98 9.23 30.55
CA ARG A 357 -5.85 9.76 31.34
C ARG A 357 -5.61 8.92 32.59
N GLY A 358 -6.65 8.57 33.35
CA GLY A 358 -6.50 7.73 34.53
C GLY A 358 -5.91 6.35 34.23
N LYS A 359 -6.22 5.75 33.07
CA LYS A 359 -5.61 4.48 32.63
C LYS A 359 -4.13 4.64 32.26
N VAL A 360 -3.76 5.72 31.58
CA VAL A 360 -2.36 6.05 31.28
C VAL A 360 -1.58 6.30 32.58
N GLU A 361 -2.10 7.11 33.49
CA GLU A 361 -1.48 7.38 34.80
C GLU A 361 -1.27 6.10 35.62
N ALA A 362 -2.22 5.15 35.55
CA ALA A 362 -2.08 3.86 36.20
C ALA A 362 -0.94 3.02 35.61
N LEU A 363 -0.74 3.06 34.29
CA LEU A 363 0.41 2.44 33.63
C LEU A 363 1.72 3.13 34.00
N GLU A 364 1.78 4.45 33.96
CA GLU A 364 2.97 5.19 34.36
C GLU A 364 3.39 4.88 35.80
N ALA A 365 2.42 4.86 36.73
CA ALA A 365 2.68 4.51 38.12
C ALA A 365 3.19 3.07 38.28
N ARG A 366 2.65 2.13 37.50
CA ARG A 366 3.11 0.72 37.48
C ARG A 366 4.52 0.61 36.89
N ARG A 367 4.77 1.28 35.77
CA ARG A 367 6.07 1.36 35.08
C ARG A 367 7.16 1.88 36.01
N GLN A 368 6.87 2.91 36.81
CA GLN A 368 7.80 3.47 37.79
C GLN A 368 8.09 2.50 38.96
N ARG A 369 7.06 1.81 39.48
CA ARG A 369 7.23 0.84 40.58
C ARG A 369 8.03 -0.40 40.17
N GLU A 370 7.84 -0.86 38.93
CA GLU A 370 8.44 -2.09 38.41
C GLU A 370 9.67 -1.83 37.53
N HIS A 371 10.08 -0.56 37.40
CA HIS A 371 11.24 -0.14 36.60
C HIS A 371 11.21 -0.59 35.14
N MET A 372 10.04 -0.57 34.49
CA MET A 372 9.93 -1.03 33.10
C MET A 372 10.38 0.05 32.11
N GLY A 373 11.38 -0.29 31.28
CA GLY A 373 11.87 0.58 30.22
C GLY A 373 12.62 1.81 30.74
N TYR A 374 13.51 2.35 29.91
CA TYR A 374 14.33 3.50 30.28
C TYR A 374 13.68 4.85 29.94
N ALA A 375 12.67 4.86 29.06
CA ALA A 375 11.95 6.06 28.65
C ALA A 375 10.50 5.72 28.24
N ALA A 376 9.63 6.74 28.27
CA ALA A 376 8.26 6.63 27.78
C ALA A 376 7.86 7.91 27.02
N HIS A 377 7.02 7.76 25.99
CA HIS A 377 6.40 8.85 25.26
C HIS A 377 4.88 8.70 25.28
N ILE A 378 4.14 9.76 25.57
CA ILE A 378 2.68 9.72 25.67
C ILE A 378 2.07 10.59 24.58
N ALA A 379 1.16 10.01 23.81
CA ALA A 379 0.46 10.70 22.72
C ALA A 379 -1.04 10.77 23.00
N TYR A 380 -1.52 11.97 23.33
CA TYR A 380 -2.96 12.29 23.45
C TYR A 380 -3.54 12.87 22.15
N ASP A 381 -2.70 13.48 21.30
CA ASP A 381 -3.14 14.08 20.05
C ASP A 381 -3.49 13.00 19.02
N PRO A 382 -4.70 12.98 18.44
CA PRO A 382 -5.08 11.98 17.44
C PRO A 382 -4.20 11.95 16.19
N ALA A 383 -3.62 13.09 15.78
CA ALA A 383 -2.74 13.10 14.61
C ALA A 383 -1.39 12.43 14.92
N GLU A 384 -0.83 12.68 16.09
CA GLU A 384 0.34 11.95 16.60
C GLU A 384 0.07 10.45 16.75
N GLN A 385 -1.06 10.06 17.35
CA GLN A 385 -1.44 8.65 17.46
C GLN A 385 -1.54 7.97 16.08
N GLY A 386 -2.16 8.65 15.11
CA GLY A 386 -2.22 8.18 13.73
C GLY A 386 -0.85 8.01 13.09
N SER A 387 0.10 8.92 13.37
CA SER A 387 1.50 8.82 12.91
C SER A 387 2.20 7.59 13.48
N ILE A 388 2.02 7.31 14.78
CA ILE A 388 2.61 6.15 15.46
C ILE A 388 2.04 4.84 14.91
N TRP A 389 0.72 4.77 14.74
CA TRP A 389 0.05 3.61 14.15
C TRP A 389 0.46 3.36 12.69
N LYS A 390 0.70 4.43 11.90
CA LYS A 390 1.21 4.31 10.53
C LYS A 390 2.58 3.61 10.49
N LEU A 391 3.51 4.00 11.36
CA LEU A 391 4.81 3.34 11.47
C LEU A 391 4.67 1.87 11.88
N ARG A 392 3.88 1.58 12.92
CA ARG A 392 3.65 0.21 13.39
C ARG A 392 3.06 -0.69 12.29
N LYS A 393 2.10 -0.18 11.51
CA LYS A 393 1.50 -0.94 10.38
C LYS A 393 2.44 -1.07 9.18
N ALA A 394 3.41 -0.17 9.01
CA ALA A 394 4.41 -0.24 7.95
C ALA A 394 5.51 -1.31 8.19
N GLY A 395 5.68 -1.78 9.44
CA GLY A 395 6.75 -2.71 9.85
C GLY A 395 6.95 -3.92 8.93
N LEU A 396 5.86 -4.58 8.53
CA LEU A 396 5.90 -5.72 7.59
C LEU A 396 6.58 -5.36 6.26
N GLY A 397 6.18 -4.24 5.66
CA GLY A 397 6.73 -3.84 4.37
C GLY A 397 8.17 -3.33 4.47
N LEU A 398 8.55 -2.74 5.61
CA LEU A 398 9.92 -2.29 5.90
C LEU A 398 10.87 -3.49 5.92
N LEU A 399 10.52 -4.54 6.69
CA LEU A 399 11.31 -5.78 6.81
C LEU A 399 11.61 -6.42 5.46
N LEU A 400 10.59 -6.55 4.64
CA LEU A 400 10.72 -7.16 3.32
C LEU A 400 11.47 -6.25 2.31
N GLY A 401 11.61 -4.96 2.62
CA GLY A 401 12.45 -4.00 1.91
C GLY A 401 13.94 -4.07 2.27
N MET A 402 14.36 -4.98 3.15
CA MET A 402 15.78 -5.23 3.45
C MET A 402 16.54 -5.51 2.14
N LYS A 403 17.71 -4.91 1.94
CA LYS A 403 18.49 -5.07 0.69
C LYS A 403 19.24 -6.41 0.68
N GLY A 404 19.46 -6.96 -0.53
CA GLY A 404 20.15 -8.23 -0.73
C GLY A 404 19.21 -9.44 -0.72
N ASP A 405 19.79 -10.64 -0.93
CA ASP A 405 19.03 -11.89 -1.10
C ASP A 405 18.57 -12.52 0.23
N ARG A 406 19.21 -12.17 1.34
CA ARG A 406 18.76 -12.57 2.68
C ARG A 406 17.58 -11.68 3.06
N LYS A 407 16.41 -12.28 3.28
CA LYS A 407 15.17 -11.56 3.58
C LYS A 407 14.48 -12.17 4.81
N PRO A 408 13.75 -11.37 5.61
CA PRO A 408 12.92 -11.90 6.70
C PRO A 408 11.67 -12.60 6.15
N ILE A 409 11.73 -13.92 5.98
CA ILE A 409 10.68 -14.72 5.32
C ILE A 409 9.55 -15.08 6.29
N ALA A 410 8.31 -15.01 5.79
CA ALA A 410 7.10 -15.37 6.52
C ALA A 410 6.82 -16.88 6.41
N PHE A 411 7.38 -17.67 7.33
CA PHE A 411 7.08 -19.10 7.43
C PHE A 411 7.05 -19.65 8.87
N VAL A 412 7.29 -18.83 9.91
CA VAL A 412 7.17 -19.18 11.36
C VAL A 412 6.62 -18.05 12.23
N GLU A 413 6.23 -16.93 11.63
CA GLU A 413 5.93 -15.64 12.27
C GLU A 413 4.47 -15.46 12.74
N ASP A 414 3.68 -16.49 12.98
CA ASP A 414 2.27 -16.31 13.36
C ASP A 414 1.88 -17.17 14.56
N THR A 415 2.83 -17.36 15.47
CA THR A 415 2.63 -18.19 16.65
C THR A 415 1.90 -17.41 17.74
N ALA A 416 0.91 -18.03 18.36
CA ALA A 416 0.24 -17.48 19.54
C ALA A 416 0.15 -18.48 20.69
N LEU A 417 0.31 -17.95 21.90
CA LEU A 417 0.24 -18.68 23.16
C LEU A 417 -0.22 -17.71 24.28
N ASP A 418 -0.48 -18.22 25.48
CA ASP A 418 -0.85 -17.36 26.62
C ASP A 418 0.29 -16.35 26.92
N PRO A 419 0.04 -15.01 26.92
CA PRO A 419 1.07 -13.98 27.07
C PRO A 419 2.08 -14.21 28.20
N LYS A 420 1.65 -14.86 29.30
CA LYS A 420 2.54 -15.19 30.43
C LYS A 420 3.74 -16.06 30.07
N HIS A 421 3.70 -16.79 28.96
CA HIS A 421 4.81 -17.64 28.51
C HIS A 421 5.75 -16.94 27.52
N LEU A 422 5.43 -15.74 27.03
CA LEU A 422 6.31 -15.01 26.09
C LEU A 422 7.75 -14.83 26.61
N PRO A 423 8.00 -14.50 27.90
CA PRO A 423 9.35 -14.32 28.41
C PRO A 423 10.21 -15.59 28.35
N GLU A 424 9.61 -16.78 28.37
CA GLU A 424 10.33 -18.06 28.26
C GLU A 424 10.41 -18.54 26.80
N PHE A 425 9.34 -18.35 26.04
CA PHE A 425 9.22 -18.83 24.66
C PHE A 425 10.20 -18.13 23.71
N VAL A 426 10.32 -16.80 23.79
CA VAL A 426 11.13 -16.04 22.81
C VAL A 426 12.64 -16.30 22.93
N PRO A 427 13.25 -16.41 24.13
CA PRO A 427 14.64 -16.85 24.25
C PRO A 427 14.92 -18.19 23.58
N ARG A 428 14.04 -19.19 23.78
CA ARG A 428 14.17 -20.52 23.15
C ARG A 428 13.99 -20.45 21.63
N PHE A 429 13.13 -19.57 21.15
CA PHE A 429 13.01 -19.25 19.72
C PHE A 429 14.34 -18.72 19.15
N ARG A 430 15.02 -17.82 19.89
CA ARG A 430 16.34 -17.26 19.51
C ARG A 430 17.44 -18.32 19.50
N GLU A 431 17.41 -19.28 20.41
CA GLU A 431 18.37 -20.41 20.42
C GLU A 431 18.27 -21.24 19.14
N ILE A 432 17.05 -21.49 18.65
CA ILE A 432 16.83 -22.16 17.37
C ILE A 432 17.42 -21.34 16.22
N PHE A 433 17.24 -20.02 16.21
CA PHE A 433 17.86 -19.16 15.20
C PHE A 433 19.40 -19.21 15.24
N ALA A 434 19.98 -19.15 16.43
CA ALA A 434 21.43 -19.24 16.62
C ALA A 434 21.98 -20.58 16.10
N LYS A 435 21.28 -21.70 16.37
CA LYS A 435 21.64 -23.04 15.86
C LYS A 435 21.74 -23.07 14.32
N TYR A 436 20.91 -22.30 13.63
CA TYR A 436 20.87 -22.24 12.17
C TYR A 436 21.65 -21.04 11.58
N ASP A 437 22.41 -20.30 12.38
CA ASP A 437 23.20 -19.13 11.92
C ASP A 437 22.33 -18.09 11.19
N THR A 438 21.17 -17.82 11.77
CA THR A 438 20.26 -16.75 11.33
C THR A 438 19.89 -15.84 12.49
N GLU A 439 19.47 -14.64 12.16
CA GLU A 439 18.76 -13.74 13.05
C GLU A 439 17.31 -13.60 12.60
N GLY A 440 16.52 -12.79 13.30
CA GLY A 440 15.19 -12.45 12.82
C GLY A 440 14.64 -11.16 13.39
N ALA A 441 13.54 -10.74 12.80
CA ALA A 441 12.77 -9.58 13.23
C ALA A 441 11.64 -10.00 14.17
N TYR A 442 11.41 -9.21 15.22
CA TYR A 442 10.42 -9.45 16.26
C TYR A 442 9.43 -8.29 16.33
N TYR A 443 8.16 -8.57 16.09
CA TYR A 443 7.08 -7.59 16.23
C TYR A 443 5.76 -8.33 16.43
N GLY A 444 4.69 -7.67 16.86
CA GLY A 444 3.39 -8.34 16.97
C GLY A 444 2.53 -7.85 18.12
N HIS A 445 1.53 -8.66 18.43
CA HIS A 445 0.45 -8.40 19.37
C HIS A 445 0.75 -9.07 20.71
N CYS A 446 1.60 -8.44 21.52
CA CYS A 446 1.92 -8.93 22.87
C CYS A 446 0.66 -9.09 23.73
N SER A 447 -0.36 -8.25 23.49
CA SER A 447 -1.64 -8.30 24.22
C SER A 447 -2.38 -9.63 24.13
N VAL A 448 -2.13 -10.39 23.07
CA VAL A 448 -2.76 -11.70 22.81
C VAL A 448 -1.71 -12.78 22.54
N GLY A 449 -0.49 -12.56 23.03
CA GLY A 449 0.60 -13.54 22.96
C GLY A 449 0.98 -13.96 21.55
N CYS A 450 0.64 -13.15 20.54
CA CYS A 450 0.90 -13.41 19.14
C CYS A 450 2.11 -12.61 18.69
N LEU A 451 3.21 -13.28 18.35
CA LEU A 451 4.42 -12.64 17.85
C LEU A 451 4.72 -13.05 16.42
N HIS A 452 5.04 -12.04 15.63
CA HIS A 452 5.60 -12.15 14.30
C HIS A 452 7.11 -12.16 14.32
N ILE A 453 7.66 -13.38 14.43
CA ILE A 453 9.09 -13.64 14.44
C ILE A 453 9.52 -14.17 13.07
N ARG A 454 10.31 -13.39 12.32
CA ARG A 454 10.71 -13.73 10.94
C ARG A 454 12.21 -13.99 10.81
N PRO A 455 12.63 -15.21 10.43
CA PRO A 455 14.04 -15.52 10.21
C PRO A 455 14.55 -14.90 8.90
N VAL A 456 15.80 -14.43 8.91
CA VAL A 456 16.48 -13.80 7.76
C VAL A 456 17.20 -14.85 6.90
N ILE A 457 16.51 -15.35 5.87
CA ILE A 457 16.91 -16.50 5.05
C ILE A 457 17.08 -16.11 3.58
N ASN A 458 18.00 -16.78 2.88
CA ASN A 458 18.13 -16.68 1.42
C ASN A 458 17.48 -17.91 0.75
N LEU A 459 16.25 -17.74 0.24
CA LEU A 459 15.50 -18.78 -0.46
C LEU A 459 16.11 -19.21 -1.81
N LYS A 460 17.06 -18.45 -2.36
CA LYS A 460 17.75 -18.77 -3.62
C LYS A 460 18.87 -19.79 -3.44
N THR A 461 19.01 -20.40 -2.26
CA THR A 461 20.09 -21.35 -1.95
C THR A 461 19.55 -22.64 -1.35
N ALA A 462 20.22 -23.77 -1.59
CA ALA A 462 19.83 -25.06 -1.01
C ALA A 462 19.87 -25.01 0.54
N ARG A 463 20.94 -24.43 1.12
CA ARG A 463 21.05 -24.20 2.57
C ARG A 463 19.87 -23.41 3.12
N GLY A 464 19.40 -22.37 2.42
CA GLY A 464 18.24 -21.59 2.84
C GLY A 464 16.96 -22.41 2.90
N LEU A 465 16.75 -23.33 1.94
CA LEU A 465 15.58 -24.23 1.97
C LEU A 465 15.66 -25.25 3.11
N ASP A 466 16.86 -25.75 3.42
CA ASP A 466 17.08 -26.64 4.56
C ASP A 466 16.83 -25.92 5.89
N GLN A 467 17.26 -24.65 6.01
CA GLN A 467 16.93 -23.80 7.16
C GLN A 467 15.42 -23.63 7.31
N VAL A 468 14.67 -23.38 6.22
CA VAL A 468 13.20 -23.24 6.28
C VAL A 468 12.56 -24.49 6.87
N ARG A 469 12.91 -25.68 6.37
CA ARG A 469 12.35 -26.96 6.86
C ARG A 469 12.65 -27.17 8.34
N ALA A 470 13.93 -27.06 8.70
CA ALA A 470 14.39 -27.40 10.04
C ALA A 470 13.89 -26.42 11.10
N ILE A 471 13.92 -25.11 10.81
CA ILE A 471 13.37 -24.08 11.70
C ILE A 471 11.85 -24.26 11.85
N ALA A 472 11.12 -24.50 10.75
CA ALA A 472 9.67 -24.72 10.84
C ALA A 472 9.32 -25.94 11.71
N ASP A 473 10.08 -27.02 11.60
CA ASP A 473 9.88 -28.23 12.39
C ASP A 473 10.11 -28.03 13.88
N GLU A 474 11.21 -27.35 14.26
CA GLU A 474 11.57 -27.08 15.65
C GLU A 474 10.67 -26.04 16.29
N ILE A 475 10.35 -24.96 15.58
CA ILE A 475 9.40 -23.95 16.07
C ILE A 475 8.01 -24.55 16.25
N THR A 476 7.56 -25.41 15.34
CA THR A 476 6.30 -26.13 15.52
C THR A 476 6.33 -26.98 16.79
N ALA A 477 7.44 -27.67 17.09
CA ALA A 477 7.56 -28.45 18.32
C ALA A 477 7.48 -27.55 19.56
N LEU A 478 8.22 -26.43 19.55
CA LEU A 478 8.26 -25.47 20.64
C LEU A 478 6.87 -24.88 20.91
N VAL A 479 6.13 -24.47 19.89
CA VAL A 479 4.77 -23.92 20.03
C VAL A 479 3.83 -24.93 20.69
N LEU A 480 3.90 -26.20 20.30
CA LEU A 480 3.05 -27.26 20.87
C LEU A 480 3.42 -27.57 22.32
N GLU A 481 4.70 -27.48 22.70
CA GLU A 481 5.16 -27.63 24.08
C GLU A 481 4.51 -26.60 25.02
N PHE A 482 4.35 -25.36 24.56
CA PHE A 482 3.68 -24.29 25.30
C PHE A 482 2.14 -24.29 25.14
N GLY A 483 1.57 -25.30 24.49
CA GLY A 483 0.12 -25.39 24.26
C GLY A 483 -0.44 -24.29 23.35
N GLY A 484 0.41 -23.70 22.52
CA GLY A 484 0.06 -22.62 21.59
C GLY A 484 -0.51 -23.09 20.26
N THR A 485 -0.54 -22.18 19.29
CA THR A 485 -0.93 -22.43 17.90
C THR A 485 0.12 -21.88 16.93
N ILE A 486 0.28 -22.59 15.80
CA ILE A 486 1.19 -22.21 14.72
C ILE A 486 0.61 -21.14 13.78
N SER A 487 -0.69 -20.85 13.89
CA SER A 487 -1.34 -19.74 13.20
C SER A 487 -2.39 -19.06 14.07
N SER A 488 -2.19 -17.76 14.24
CA SER A 488 -2.96 -16.87 15.09
C SER A 488 -3.90 -15.97 14.30
N GLU A 489 -3.52 -15.52 13.10
CA GLU A 489 -4.34 -14.62 12.27
C GLU A 489 -4.08 -14.65 10.75
N HIS A 490 -2.98 -15.25 10.28
CA HIS A 490 -2.62 -15.25 8.87
C HIS A 490 -3.32 -16.36 8.05
N GLY A 491 -3.93 -17.33 8.73
CA GLY A 491 -4.38 -18.58 8.12
C GLY A 491 -3.23 -19.55 7.90
N ASP A 492 -3.57 -20.78 7.58
CA ASP A 492 -2.61 -21.85 7.37
C ASP A 492 -1.90 -21.76 6.02
N GLY A 493 -2.69 -21.63 4.95
CA GLY A 493 -2.23 -21.76 3.57
C GLY A 493 -1.25 -22.92 3.37
N ARG A 494 -0.29 -22.73 2.47
CA ARG A 494 0.76 -23.72 2.17
C ARG A 494 1.85 -23.76 3.26
N ALA A 495 2.03 -22.66 4.00
CA ALA A 495 3.09 -22.54 5.01
C ALA A 495 2.84 -23.37 6.27
N ARG A 496 1.58 -23.48 6.73
CA ARG A 496 1.23 -24.13 8.00
C ARG A 496 0.50 -25.45 7.84
N SER A 497 -0.26 -25.62 6.76
CA SER A 497 -1.04 -26.84 6.53
C SER A 497 -0.24 -28.15 6.68
N PRO A 498 1.05 -28.22 6.28
CA PRO A 498 1.85 -29.43 6.49
C PRO A 498 2.01 -29.87 7.96
N PHE A 499 1.85 -28.93 8.90
CA PHE A 499 2.09 -29.15 10.32
C PHE A 499 0.79 -29.38 11.11
N LEU A 500 -0.38 -29.21 10.51
CA LEU A 500 -1.69 -29.36 11.19
C LEU A 500 -1.87 -30.75 11.80
N ALA A 501 -1.35 -31.80 11.16
CA ALA A 501 -1.43 -33.16 11.69
C ALA A 501 -0.68 -33.33 13.02
N ARG A 502 0.42 -32.59 13.24
CA ARG A 502 1.16 -32.60 14.51
C ARG A 502 0.38 -31.91 15.62
N MET A 503 -0.36 -30.84 15.28
CA MET A 503 -1.16 -30.07 16.22
C MET A 503 -2.46 -30.80 16.61
N TYR A 504 -3.20 -31.30 15.62
CA TYR A 504 -4.56 -31.81 15.81
C TYR A 504 -4.65 -33.33 15.92
N GLY A 505 -3.62 -34.04 15.48
CA GLY A 505 -3.61 -35.50 15.44
C GLY A 505 -4.51 -36.10 14.35
N PRO A 506 -4.42 -37.42 14.14
CA PRO A 506 -5.04 -38.08 12.98
C PRO A 506 -6.58 -38.04 12.99
N ARG A 507 -7.22 -38.04 14.16
CA ARG A 507 -8.69 -38.07 14.28
C ARG A 507 -9.33 -36.75 13.88
N ILE A 508 -8.79 -35.61 14.34
CA ILE A 508 -9.29 -34.29 13.93
C ILE A 508 -8.94 -34.02 12.47
N MET A 509 -7.75 -34.41 12.01
CA MET A 509 -7.42 -34.32 10.58
C MET A 509 -8.38 -35.12 9.71
N GLN A 510 -8.88 -36.27 10.21
CA GLN A 510 -9.91 -37.03 9.52
C GLN A 510 -11.23 -36.24 9.46
N ALA A 511 -11.67 -35.62 10.56
CA ALA A 511 -12.85 -34.75 10.57
C ALA A 511 -12.71 -33.56 9.60
N PHE A 512 -11.51 -32.98 9.45
CA PHE A 512 -11.25 -31.94 8.44
C PHE A 512 -11.43 -32.45 7.02
N ARG A 513 -10.94 -33.66 6.71
CA ARG A 513 -11.12 -34.27 5.38
C ARG A 513 -12.59 -34.56 5.09
N GLU A 514 -13.32 -35.05 6.09
CA GLU A 514 -14.76 -35.34 5.98
C GLU A 514 -15.58 -34.07 5.76
N LEU A 515 -15.28 -33.00 6.51
CA LEU A 515 -15.91 -31.70 6.31
C LEU A 515 -15.64 -31.18 4.89
N LYS A 516 -14.37 -31.21 4.45
CA LYS A 516 -13.98 -30.81 3.09
C LYS A 516 -14.73 -31.62 2.04
N ALA A 517 -14.77 -32.95 2.16
CA ALA A 517 -15.45 -33.82 1.20
C ALA A 517 -16.97 -33.60 1.16
N ALA A 518 -17.59 -33.16 2.26
CA ALA A 518 -19.02 -32.84 2.27
C ALA A 518 -19.33 -31.51 1.57
N PHE A 519 -18.46 -30.51 1.65
CA PHE A 519 -18.62 -29.24 0.96
C PHE A 519 -18.20 -29.31 -0.51
N ASP A 520 -17.18 -30.11 -0.82
CA ASP A 520 -16.53 -30.17 -2.12
C ASP A 520 -16.08 -31.62 -2.44
N PRO A 521 -17.03 -32.48 -2.87
CA PRO A 521 -16.78 -33.91 -3.08
C PRO A 521 -15.69 -34.20 -4.13
N ASP A 522 -15.58 -33.32 -5.14
CA ASP A 522 -14.64 -33.46 -6.25
C ASP A 522 -13.32 -32.69 -6.03
N ASN A 523 -13.13 -32.11 -4.84
CA ASN A 523 -11.93 -31.35 -4.45
C ASN A 523 -11.57 -30.22 -5.43
N ARG A 524 -12.56 -29.40 -5.83
CA ARG A 524 -12.44 -28.28 -6.76
C ARG A 524 -12.25 -26.91 -6.11
N MET A 525 -12.61 -26.76 -4.84
CA MET A 525 -12.51 -25.49 -4.10
C MET A 525 -11.12 -25.35 -3.47
N ASN A 526 -10.29 -24.47 -4.01
CA ASN A 526 -8.92 -24.16 -3.55
C ASN A 526 -8.10 -25.35 -3.00
N PRO A 527 -7.90 -26.42 -3.79
CA PRO A 527 -7.33 -27.67 -3.30
C PRO A 527 -5.89 -27.52 -2.79
N GLY A 528 -5.51 -28.33 -1.79
CA GLY A 528 -4.15 -28.34 -1.25
C GLY A 528 -3.86 -27.28 -0.18
N ASN A 529 -4.90 -26.66 0.39
CA ASN A 529 -4.82 -25.87 1.63
C ASN A 529 -5.64 -26.56 2.72
N ILE A 530 -5.21 -26.46 3.98
CA ILE A 530 -5.74 -27.09 5.21
C ILE A 530 -5.66 -28.63 5.19
N VAL A 531 -6.15 -29.29 4.13
CA VAL A 531 -6.06 -30.73 3.93
C VAL A 531 -5.30 -31.05 2.64
N ALA A 532 -4.55 -32.15 2.66
CA ALA A 532 -3.75 -32.62 1.52
C ALA A 532 -2.77 -31.55 0.97
N SER A 533 -2.19 -30.73 1.85
CA SER A 533 -1.24 -29.68 1.46
C SER A 533 0.08 -30.27 0.97
N PRO A 534 0.68 -29.70 -0.10
CA PRO A 534 2.09 -29.91 -0.43
C PRO A 534 3.01 -29.52 0.73
N GLY A 535 4.26 -29.97 0.69
CA GLY A 535 5.27 -29.59 1.69
C GLY A 535 5.61 -28.10 1.67
N ILE A 536 6.13 -27.59 2.79
CA ILE A 536 6.42 -26.15 2.99
C ILE A 536 7.35 -25.55 1.92
N THR A 537 8.25 -26.35 1.33
CA THR A 537 9.20 -25.92 0.29
C THR A 537 8.74 -26.17 -1.14
N GLU A 538 7.51 -26.64 -1.35
CA GLU A 538 6.95 -26.83 -2.68
C GLU A 538 6.37 -25.52 -3.23
N HIS A 539 6.46 -25.31 -4.54
CA HIS A 539 5.92 -24.12 -5.24
C HIS A 539 6.43 -22.77 -4.72
N LEU A 540 7.69 -22.69 -4.32
CA LEU A 540 8.31 -21.44 -3.90
C LEU A 540 8.48 -20.49 -5.10
N ARG A 541 8.29 -19.19 -4.86
CA ARG A 541 8.59 -18.10 -5.80
C ARG A 541 10.07 -18.05 -6.16
N TYR A 542 10.93 -18.34 -5.19
CA TYR A 542 12.37 -18.37 -5.32
C TYR A 542 12.89 -19.74 -4.94
N GLY A 543 13.92 -20.21 -5.64
CA GLY A 543 14.59 -21.47 -5.35
C GLY A 543 16.03 -21.47 -5.85
N PRO A 544 16.79 -22.55 -5.63
CA PRO A 544 18.20 -22.65 -6.03
C PRO A 544 18.45 -22.46 -7.53
N GLN A 545 17.44 -22.73 -8.37
CA GLN A 545 17.51 -22.54 -9.82
C GLN A 545 17.06 -21.15 -10.27
N TYR A 546 16.53 -20.33 -9.36
CA TYR A 546 16.07 -18.98 -9.68
C TYR A 546 17.27 -18.09 -10.01
N ALA A 547 17.26 -17.52 -11.20
CA ALA A 547 18.26 -16.58 -11.66
C ALA A 547 17.55 -15.44 -12.41
N THR A 548 18.12 -14.25 -12.37
CA THR A 548 17.62 -13.10 -13.10
C THR A 548 18.64 -12.60 -14.11
N ARG A 549 18.15 -12.17 -15.26
CA ARG A 549 18.94 -11.42 -16.23
C ARG A 549 19.05 -9.98 -15.77
N GLU A 550 20.26 -9.43 -15.85
CA GLU A 550 20.52 -8.02 -15.55
C GLU A 550 20.64 -7.22 -16.87
N PRO A 551 19.71 -6.29 -17.17
CA PRO A 551 19.85 -5.40 -18.33
C PRO A 551 20.92 -4.33 -18.08
N ALA A 552 21.59 -3.89 -19.14
CA ALA A 552 22.55 -2.78 -19.05
C ALA A 552 21.80 -1.45 -18.90
N THR A 553 21.88 -0.82 -17.73
CA THR A 553 21.12 0.40 -17.43
C THR A 553 21.94 1.69 -17.58
N LEU A 554 21.28 2.77 -17.99
CA LEU A 554 21.87 4.12 -17.94
C LEU A 554 21.76 4.72 -16.54
N LEU A 555 20.61 4.58 -15.87
CA LEU A 555 20.42 5.01 -14.49
C LEU A 555 21.18 4.11 -13.51
N ASP A 556 21.57 4.67 -12.36
CA ASP A 556 22.32 3.95 -11.33
C ASP A 556 21.42 3.11 -10.42
N PHE A 557 21.47 1.78 -10.53
CA PHE A 557 20.75 0.86 -9.61
C PHE A 557 21.68 0.20 -8.58
N SER A 558 22.93 0.67 -8.44
CA SER A 558 23.93 0.06 -7.55
C SER A 558 23.48 0.03 -6.08
N ALA A 559 22.73 1.04 -5.63
CA ALA A 559 22.20 1.13 -4.27
C ALA A 559 21.19 0.01 -3.92
N GLN A 560 20.63 -0.68 -4.92
CA GLN A 560 19.76 -1.85 -4.78
C GLN A 560 20.47 -3.17 -5.13
N GLY A 561 21.68 -3.11 -5.70
CA GLY A 561 22.41 -4.28 -6.22
C GLY A 561 22.16 -4.59 -7.70
N GLY A 562 21.42 -3.73 -8.42
CA GLY A 562 21.06 -3.93 -9.83
C GLY A 562 19.58 -3.63 -10.11
N PHE A 563 19.22 -3.55 -11.38
CA PHE A 563 17.86 -3.41 -11.88
C PHE A 563 16.98 -4.57 -11.46
N ALA A 564 17.44 -5.82 -11.60
CA ALA A 564 16.65 -6.99 -11.18
C ALA A 564 16.41 -6.98 -9.67
N ALA A 565 17.44 -6.67 -8.87
CA ALA A 565 17.31 -6.52 -7.44
C ALA A 565 16.35 -5.38 -7.04
N ALA A 566 16.34 -4.27 -7.79
CA ALA A 566 15.38 -3.18 -7.61
C ALA A 566 13.92 -3.59 -7.89
N VAL A 567 13.69 -4.46 -8.89
CA VAL A 567 12.37 -5.06 -9.16
C VAL A 567 11.96 -6.02 -8.04
N GLU A 568 12.90 -6.78 -7.49
CA GLU A 568 12.68 -7.73 -6.39
C GLU A 568 12.44 -7.08 -5.02
N MET A 569 12.64 -5.76 -4.89
CA MET A 569 12.21 -5.01 -3.70
C MET A 569 10.69 -5.11 -3.48
N CYS A 570 9.90 -5.35 -4.53
CA CYS A 570 8.46 -5.59 -4.40
C CYS A 570 8.18 -7.00 -3.85
N ASN A 571 7.74 -7.07 -2.60
CA ASN A 571 7.43 -8.32 -1.91
C ASN A 571 6.02 -8.91 -2.17
N GLY A 572 5.11 -8.14 -2.77
CA GLY A 572 3.73 -8.60 -3.05
C GLY A 572 2.66 -8.17 -2.02
N VAL A 573 3.03 -7.43 -0.97
CA VAL A 573 2.11 -7.02 0.12
C VAL A 573 0.94 -6.14 -0.33
N GLY A 574 1.05 -5.49 -1.51
CA GLY A 574 -0.06 -4.79 -2.16
C GLY A 574 -0.42 -3.42 -1.58
N VAL A 575 0.45 -2.71 -0.83
CA VAL A 575 0.17 -1.34 -0.32
C VAL A 575 -0.28 -0.39 -1.45
N CYS A 576 0.21 -0.61 -2.68
CA CYS A 576 -0.21 0.13 -3.87
C CYS A 576 -1.68 -0.01 -4.26
N ARG A 577 -2.44 -0.87 -3.56
CA ARG A 577 -3.88 -1.10 -3.77
C ARG A 577 -4.78 -0.28 -2.84
N LYS A 578 -4.21 0.55 -1.94
CA LYS A 578 -5.00 1.49 -1.13
C LYS A 578 -5.68 2.55 -2.01
N THR A 579 -6.85 3.02 -1.60
CA THR A 579 -7.69 3.94 -2.39
C THR A 579 -8.03 5.25 -1.67
N LEU A 580 -8.08 5.21 -0.32
CA LEU A 580 -8.57 6.30 0.52
C LEU A 580 -7.53 7.35 0.90
N GLU A 581 -6.24 7.10 0.76
CA GLU A 581 -5.23 8.08 1.17
C GLU A 581 -3.95 7.93 0.36
N GLY A 582 -3.15 9.01 0.37
CA GLY A 582 -1.83 9.04 -0.25
C GLY A 582 -1.84 9.18 -1.77
N THR A 583 -0.63 9.18 -2.32
CA THR A 583 -0.30 9.33 -3.73
C THR A 583 -0.19 7.98 -4.42
N MET A 584 0.29 6.93 -3.74
CA MET A 584 0.50 5.61 -4.35
C MET A 584 -0.78 4.76 -4.32
N CYS A 585 -1.26 4.15 -5.41
CA CYS A 585 -0.84 4.22 -6.82
C CYS A 585 -1.98 4.83 -7.65
N PRO A 586 -1.80 5.99 -8.33
CA PRO A 586 -2.94 6.70 -8.89
C PRO A 586 -3.71 5.87 -9.92
N SER A 587 -3.01 5.17 -10.81
CA SER A 587 -3.66 4.33 -11.83
C SER A 587 -4.50 3.20 -11.24
N TYR A 588 -4.04 2.56 -10.16
CA TYR A 588 -4.86 1.58 -9.44
C TYR A 588 -6.05 2.27 -8.76
N MET A 589 -5.87 3.43 -8.13
CA MET A 589 -6.97 4.16 -7.49
C MET A 589 -8.10 4.54 -8.47
N ALA A 590 -7.78 4.69 -9.76
CA ALA A 590 -8.76 4.96 -10.82
C ALA A 590 -9.37 3.68 -11.43
N THR A 591 -8.54 2.66 -11.69
CA THR A 591 -8.95 1.47 -12.46
C THR A 591 -9.34 0.28 -11.61
N ARG A 592 -8.79 0.19 -10.39
CA ARG A 592 -8.83 -0.96 -9.47
C ARG A 592 -8.27 -2.25 -10.07
N ASP A 593 -7.51 -2.17 -11.17
CA ASP A 593 -6.92 -3.31 -11.86
C ASP A 593 -5.52 -3.62 -11.32
N GLU A 594 -5.23 -4.90 -11.03
CA GLU A 594 -3.96 -5.38 -10.49
C GLU A 594 -2.77 -4.97 -11.37
N GLU A 595 -2.90 -5.00 -12.69
CA GLU A 595 -1.80 -4.67 -13.61
C GLU A 595 -1.38 -3.19 -13.50
N HIS A 596 -2.32 -2.33 -13.12
CA HIS A 596 -2.10 -0.91 -12.91
C HIS A 596 -1.62 -0.57 -11.50
N SER A 597 -1.29 -1.56 -10.68
CA SER A 597 -0.66 -1.37 -9.38
C SER A 597 0.88 -1.39 -9.49
N THR A 598 1.58 -0.97 -8.44
CA THR A 598 3.06 -1.11 -8.39
C THR A 598 3.44 -2.60 -8.34
N ARG A 599 2.68 -3.41 -7.60
CA ARG A 599 2.89 -4.85 -7.46
C ARG A 599 2.77 -5.55 -8.81
N GLY A 600 1.70 -5.26 -9.56
CA GLY A 600 1.49 -5.84 -10.88
C GLY A 600 2.64 -5.54 -11.84
N ARG A 601 3.08 -4.28 -11.91
CA ARG A 601 4.23 -3.87 -12.75
C ARG A 601 5.53 -4.54 -12.35
N ALA A 602 5.80 -4.64 -11.04
CA ALA A 602 7.00 -5.31 -10.55
C ALA A 602 6.98 -6.81 -10.87
N ASN A 603 5.82 -7.46 -10.74
CA ASN A 603 5.66 -8.88 -11.11
C ASN A 603 5.82 -9.10 -12.62
N ALA A 604 5.26 -8.24 -13.46
CA ALA A 604 5.43 -8.32 -14.92
C ALA A 604 6.90 -8.14 -15.33
N LEU A 605 7.61 -7.16 -14.74
CA LEU A 605 9.05 -7.00 -14.95
C LEU A 605 9.82 -8.22 -14.47
N ARG A 606 9.53 -8.72 -13.26
CA ARG A 606 10.20 -9.88 -12.68
C ARG A 606 10.06 -11.10 -13.57
N ALA A 607 8.85 -11.40 -14.06
CA ALA A 607 8.58 -12.56 -14.89
C ALA A 607 9.46 -12.58 -16.16
N VAL A 608 9.70 -11.42 -16.77
CA VAL A 608 10.61 -11.32 -17.92
C VAL A 608 12.07 -11.50 -17.52
N LEU A 609 12.47 -10.95 -16.37
CA LEU A 609 13.86 -11.02 -15.89
C LEU A 609 14.22 -12.41 -15.36
N SER A 610 13.29 -13.13 -14.74
CA SER A 610 13.45 -14.50 -14.23
C SER A 610 13.36 -15.57 -15.32
N GLY A 611 12.82 -15.23 -16.48
CA GLY A 611 12.62 -16.16 -17.60
C GLY A 611 11.26 -16.88 -17.61
N ASP A 612 10.33 -16.51 -16.71
CA ASP A 612 8.93 -16.97 -16.74
C ASP A 612 8.21 -16.47 -18.01
N LEU A 613 8.64 -15.32 -18.54
CA LEU A 613 8.29 -14.82 -19.87
C LEU A 613 9.53 -14.75 -20.77
N PRO A 614 9.36 -14.90 -22.10
CA PRO A 614 10.46 -14.80 -23.04
C PRO A 614 11.23 -13.47 -22.90
N PRO A 615 12.57 -13.45 -23.00
CA PRO A 615 13.35 -12.22 -22.84
C PRO A 615 12.98 -11.08 -23.81
N ALA A 616 12.39 -11.40 -24.96
CA ALA A 616 11.89 -10.42 -25.92
C ALA A 616 10.73 -9.57 -25.37
N GLU A 617 9.97 -10.09 -24.39
CA GLU A 617 8.88 -9.39 -23.72
C GLU A 617 9.37 -8.21 -22.87
N PHE A 618 10.67 -8.09 -22.60
CA PHE A 618 11.22 -6.90 -21.90
C PHE A 618 10.96 -5.60 -22.66
N THR A 619 10.86 -5.71 -23.99
CA THR A 619 10.41 -4.62 -24.86
C THR A 619 9.10 -4.99 -25.55
N GLY A 620 8.36 -5.97 -25.04
CA GLY A 620 7.13 -6.47 -25.62
C GLY A 620 5.98 -5.48 -25.48
N ARG A 621 4.96 -5.66 -26.34
CA ARG A 621 3.76 -4.81 -26.32
C ARG A 621 3.00 -4.91 -25.01
N ARG A 622 2.85 -6.12 -24.46
CA ARG A 622 2.04 -6.34 -23.26
C ARG A 622 2.67 -5.69 -22.02
N LEU A 623 3.99 -5.81 -21.86
CA LEU A 623 4.71 -5.12 -20.78
C LEU A 623 4.63 -3.59 -20.94
N HIS A 624 4.70 -3.08 -22.17
CA HIS A 624 4.48 -1.65 -22.43
C HIS A 624 3.09 -1.20 -21.97
N GLU A 625 2.02 -1.91 -22.33
CA GLU A 625 0.65 -1.58 -21.91
C GLU A 625 0.51 -1.53 -20.38
N ILE A 626 1.10 -2.49 -19.67
CA ILE A 626 1.13 -2.53 -18.19
C ILE A 626 1.87 -1.31 -17.60
N MET A 627 2.99 -0.91 -18.22
CA MET A 627 3.81 0.22 -17.77
C MET A 627 3.23 1.58 -18.19
N ASP A 628 2.40 1.63 -19.23
CA ASP A 628 1.91 2.85 -19.87
C ASP A 628 1.13 3.72 -18.87
N LEU A 629 0.21 3.12 -18.11
CA LEU A 629 -0.58 3.84 -17.09
C LEU A 629 0.19 4.18 -15.81
N CYS A 630 1.51 3.93 -15.71
CA CYS A 630 2.29 4.46 -14.59
C CYS A 630 2.54 5.96 -14.78
N LEU A 631 2.03 6.80 -13.87
CA LEU A 631 2.18 8.26 -13.94
C LEU A 631 3.56 8.80 -13.54
N GLU A 632 4.53 7.92 -13.24
CA GLU A 632 5.90 8.32 -12.85
C GLU A 632 5.93 9.26 -11.63
N CYS A 633 4.91 9.17 -10.77
CA CYS A 633 4.68 10.14 -9.70
C CYS A 633 5.63 10.01 -8.49
N LYS A 634 6.46 8.95 -8.47
CA LYS A 634 7.32 8.53 -7.33
C LYS A 634 6.60 8.23 -6.02
N GLY A 635 5.26 8.22 -5.98
CA GLY A 635 4.51 7.87 -4.76
C GLY A 635 4.93 6.52 -4.17
N CYS A 636 5.26 5.54 -5.00
CA CYS A 636 5.77 4.24 -4.53
C CYS A 636 7.17 4.27 -3.92
N LYS A 637 8.02 5.24 -4.30
CA LYS A 637 9.34 5.42 -3.70
C LYS A 637 9.24 5.83 -2.24
N ALA A 638 8.21 6.62 -1.91
CA ALA A 638 7.99 7.17 -0.58
C ALA A 638 7.05 6.29 0.26
N GLU A 639 5.87 5.97 -0.29
CA GLU A 639 4.77 5.36 0.45
C GLU A 639 4.79 3.84 0.48
N CYS A 640 5.61 3.21 -0.38
CA CYS A 640 5.83 1.77 -0.26
C CYS A 640 6.89 1.57 0.82
N PRO A 641 6.60 0.84 1.90
CA PRO A 641 7.60 0.60 2.93
C PRO A 641 8.83 -0.16 2.41
N SER A 642 8.69 -0.88 1.28
CA SER A 642 9.79 -1.56 0.59
C SER A 642 10.60 -0.68 -0.36
N ASN A 643 10.35 0.64 -0.41
CA ASN A 643 11.09 1.64 -1.21
C ASN A 643 11.19 1.32 -2.71
N VAL A 644 10.13 0.76 -3.31
CA VAL A 644 10.10 0.45 -4.75
C VAL A 644 9.98 1.75 -5.56
N ASP A 645 11.02 2.11 -6.34
CA ASP A 645 10.98 3.26 -7.26
C ASP A 645 10.52 2.83 -8.66
N MET A 646 9.21 2.61 -8.81
CA MET A 646 8.60 2.23 -10.10
C MET A 646 8.74 3.31 -11.18
N ALA A 647 8.89 4.59 -10.79
CA ALA A 647 9.15 5.65 -11.75
C ALA A 647 10.53 5.45 -12.39
N LYS A 648 11.57 5.22 -11.58
CA LYS A 648 12.92 4.90 -12.07
C LYS A 648 12.95 3.64 -12.94
N LEU A 649 12.27 2.58 -12.51
CA LEU A 649 12.13 1.35 -13.30
C LEU A 649 11.46 1.62 -14.66
N LYS A 650 10.40 2.44 -14.69
CA LYS A 650 9.72 2.85 -15.92
C LYS A 650 10.61 3.66 -16.85
N TYR A 651 11.40 4.60 -16.35
CA TYR A 651 12.28 5.41 -17.18
C TYR A 651 13.27 4.54 -17.96
N GLU A 652 13.90 3.59 -17.27
CA GLU A 652 14.86 2.65 -17.87
C GLU A 652 14.15 1.69 -18.83
N PHE A 653 12.98 1.16 -18.46
CA PHE A 653 12.16 0.35 -19.36
C PHE A 653 11.84 1.11 -20.67
N LEU A 654 11.36 2.36 -20.59
CA LEU A 654 11.05 3.18 -21.77
C LEU A 654 12.29 3.46 -22.62
N TYR A 655 13.45 3.63 -22.00
CA TYR A 655 14.73 3.78 -22.70
C TYR A 655 15.04 2.56 -23.59
N HIS A 656 14.91 1.36 -23.04
CA HIS A 656 15.09 0.13 -23.80
C HIS A 656 13.99 -0.05 -24.86
N TYR A 657 12.73 0.19 -24.50
CA TYR A 657 11.59 0.04 -25.38
C TYR A 657 11.70 0.92 -26.63
N HIS A 658 12.00 2.22 -26.49
CA HIS A 658 12.10 3.13 -27.63
C HIS A 658 13.37 2.92 -28.46
N ARG A 659 14.42 2.30 -27.92
CA ARG A 659 15.56 1.86 -28.73
C ARG A 659 15.22 0.67 -29.62
N ALA A 660 14.34 -0.22 -29.16
CA ALA A 660 13.87 -1.36 -29.94
C ALA A 660 12.80 -0.98 -30.98
N HIS A 661 11.86 -0.10 -30.62
CA HIS A 661 10.66 0.20 -31.44
C HIS A 661 10.66 1.58 -32.10
N GLY A 662 11.66 2.40 -31.81
CA GLY A 662 11.71 3.79 -32.21
C GLY A 662 10.85 4.70 -31.32
N LEU A 663 11.07 6.01 -31.47
CA LEU A 663 10.42 7.03 -30.67
C LEU A 663 9.26 7.68 -31.44
N PRO A 664 8.00 7.61 -30.92
CA PRO A 664 6.84 8.23 -31.54
C PRO A 664 6.99 9.75 -31.69
N LEU A 665 6.31 10.33 -32.70
CA LEU A 665 6.33 11.78 -32.94
C LEU A 665 5.86 12.58 -31.72
N ARG A 666 4.78 12.14 -31.06
CA ARG A 666 4.27 12.74 -29.82
C ARG A 666 5.36 12.86 -28.74
N ASN A 667 6.10 11.78 -28.53
CA ASN A 667 7.16 11.70 -27.53
C ASN A 667 8.34 12.61 -27.90
N ARG A 668 8.66 12.74 -29.19
CA ARG A 668 9.64 13.71 -29.69
C ARG A 668 9.23 15.15 -29.38
N LEU A 669 7.96 15.51 -29.63
CA LEU A 669 7.43 16.85 -29.37
C LEU A 669 7.49 17.18 -27.88
N PHE A 670 6.94 16.32 -27.01
CA PHE A 670 6.96 16.56 -25.57
C PHE A 670 8.37 16.54 -24.97
N GLY A 671 9.24 15.62 -25.39
CA GLY A 671 10.64 15.58 -24.94
C GLY A 671 11.41 16.87 -25.26
N HIS A 672 11.08 17.53 -26.38
CA HIS A 672 11.72 18.76 -26.84
C HIS A 672 10.89 20.02 -26.61
N ILE A 673 9.92 19.99 -25.67
CA ILE A 673 9.01 21.10 -25.43
C ILE A 673 9.73 22.43 -25.17
N ALA A 674 10.90 22.41 -24.53
CA ALA A 674 11.70 23.61 -24.30
C ALA A 674 12.16 24.28 -25.60
N ARG A 675 12.54 23.50 -26.62
CA ARG A 675 12.92 24.04 -27.94
C ARG A 675 11.70 24.56 -28.69
N LEU A 676 10.58 23.85 -28.61
CA LEU A 676 9.32 24.27 -29.23
C LEU A 676 8.80 25.58 -28.64
N ASN A 677 8.80 25.70 -27.31
CA ASN A 677 8.40 26.93 -26.63
C ASN A 677 9.35 28.09 -26.94
N ALA A 678 10.67 27.85 -27.02
CA ALA A 678 11.64 28.87 -27.40
C ALA A 678 11.38 29.43 -28.82
N LEU A 679 11.04 28.55 -29.77
CA LEU A 679 10.68 28.96 -31.13
C LEU A 679 9.34 29.69 -31.15
N GLY A 680 8.32 29.14 -30.47
CA GLY A 680 6.98 29.71 -30.42
C GLY A 680 6.94 31.08 -29.73
N ALA A 681 7.80 31.31 -28.73
CA ALA A 681 7.88 32.57 -27.99
C ALA A 681 8.38 33.74 -28.85
N ARG A 682 8.85 33.50 -30.09
CA ARG A 682 9.14 34.56 -31.07
C ARG A 682 7.87 35.17 -31.67
N MET A 683 6.77 34.44 -31.69
CA MET A 683 5.47 34.86 -32.22
C MET A 683 4.31 34.34 -31.33
N PRO A 684 4.27 34.71 -30.04
CA PRO A 684 3.37 34.08 -29.07
C PRO A 684 1.89 34.31 -29.41
N ALA A 685 1.54 35.49 -29.93
CA ALA A 685 0.16 35.80 -30.33
C ALA A 685 -0.35 34.87 -31.44
N LEU A 686 0.46 34.61 -32.46
CA LEU A 686 0.10 33.71 -33.56
C LEU A 686 -0.04 32.26 -33.08
N VAL A 687 0.91 31.79 -32.26
CA VAL A 687 0.90 30.43 -31.72
C VAL A 687 -0.31 30.21 -30.81
N ASN A 688 -0.62 31.17 -29.93
CA ASN A 688 -1.78 31.11 -29.05
C ASN A 688 -3.09 31.13 -29.85
N TRP A 689 -3.19 32.00 -30.86
CA TRP A 689 -4.35 32.05 -31.75
C TRP A 689 -4.54 30.71 -32.47
N ALA A 690 -3.51 30.18 -33.13
CA ALA A 690 -3.58 28.90 -33.82
C ALA A 690 -3.97 27.75 -32.88
N SER A 691 -3.40 27.71 -31.67
CA SER A 691 -3.69 26.69 -30.65
C SER A 691 -5.13 26.78 -30.11
N SER A 692 -5.77 27.96 -30.22
CA SER A 692 -7.16 28.20 -29.81
C SER A 692 -8.20 27.74 -30.86
N LEU A 693 -7.79 27.51 -32.11
CA LEU A 693 -8.70 27.10 -33.19
C LEU A 693 -9.02 25.60 -33.15
N ALA A 694 -10.31 25.27 -33.22
CA ALA A 694 -10.77 23.88 -33.22
C ALA A 694 -10.23 23.02 -34.39
N PRO A 695 -10.13 23.52 -35.65
CA PRO A 695 -9.53 22.76 -36.74
C PRO A 695 -8.05 22.42 -36.50
N CYS A 696 -7.28 23.36 -35.92
CA CYS A 696 -5.88 23.13 -35.58
C CYS A 696 -5.73 22.07 -34.49
N ARG A 697 -6.56 22.11 -33.43
CA ARG A 697 -6.56 21.07 -32.39
C ARG A 697 -6.97 19.70 -32.92
N PHE A 698 -7.96 19.65 -33.82
CA PHE A 698 -8.36 18.41 -34.48
C PHE A 698 -7.22 17.81 -35.30
N LEU A 699 -6.53 18.64 -36.10
CA LEU A 699 -5.38 18.20 -36.88
C LEU A 699 -4.23 17.73 -35.98
N LEU A 700 -3.96 18.44 -34.88
CA LEU A 700 -2.94 18.06 -33.90
C LEU A 700 -3.26 16.70 -33.25
N GLU A 701 -4.51 16.46 -32.84
CA GLU A 701 -4.96 15.17 -32.33
C GLU A 701 -4.73 14.04 -33.33
N LYS A 702 -5.10 14.26 -34.60
CA LYS A 702 -4.96 13.24 -35.66
C LYS A 702 -3.51 12.93 -36.02
N LEU A 703 -2.64 13.94 -36.05
CA LEU A 703 -1.23 13.78 -36.43
C LEU A 703 -0.35 13.33 -35.27
N THR A 704 -0.66 13.73 -34.04
CA THR A 704 0.24 13.57 -32.89
C THR A 704 -0.38 12.82 -31.72
N GLY A 705 -1.69 12.60 -31.68
CA GLY A 705 -2.36 11.94 -30.55
C GLY A 705 -2.48 12.80 -29.30
N ILE A 706 -2.35 14.13 -29.41
CA ILE A 706 -2.67 15.08 -28.34
C ILE A 706 -4.18 15.37 -28.35
N ASP A 707 -4.88 15.07 -27.26
CA ASP A 707 -6.34 15.16 -27.21
C ASP A 707 -6.85 16.60 -27.44
N ARG A 708 -7.76 16.78 -28.41
CA ARG A 708 -8.29 18.11 -28.77
C ARG A 708 -9.12 18.76 -27.67
N ARG A 709 -9.61 17.96 -26.70
CA ARG A 709 -10.38 18.43 -25.54
C ARG A 709 -9.49 19.10 -24.51
N ARG A 710 -8.16 19.00 -24.66
CA ARG A 710 -7.20 19.67 -23.77
C ARG A 710 -6.86 21.07 -24.26
N PRO A 711 -7.06 22.10 -23.42
CA PRO A 711 -6.46 23.41 -23.65
C PRO A 711 -4.94 23.29 -23.65
N LEU A 712 -4.29 23.77 -24.70
CA LEU A 712 -2.83 23.83 -24.76
C LEU A 712 -2.31 24.99 -23.89
N PRO A 713 -1.13 24.84 -23.24
CA PRO A 713 -0.50 25.93 -22.51
C PRO A 713 -0.25 27.14 -23.42
N THR A 714 -0.72 28.31 -23.01
CA THR A 714 -0.47 29.56 -23.73
C THR A 714 0.96 30.05 -23.50
N LEU A 715 1.58 30.62 -24.53
CA LEU A 715 2.87 31.29 -24.43
C LEU A 715 2.69 32.74 -23.96
N ALA A 716 3.55 33.19 -23.05
CA ALA A 716 3.56 34.55 -22.57
C ALA A 716 4.08 35.52 -23.66
N PRO A 717 3.60 36.78 -23.68
CA PRO A 717 4.08 37.78 -24.62
C PRO A 717 5.54 38.16 -24.41
N GLU A 718 6.03 38.03 -23.17
CA GLU A 718 7.40 38.30 -22.78
C GLU A 718 7.92 37.12 -21.95
N THR A 719 9.11 36.61 -22.27
CA THR A 719 9.72 35.51 -21.50
C THR A 719 10.29 36.01 -20.16
N PHE A 720 10.35 35.12 -19.17
CA PHE A 720 10.96 35.46 -17.87
C PHE A 720 12.41 35.93 -18.02
N SER A 721 13.21 35.26 -18.85
CA SER A 721 14.62 35.61 -19.04
C SER A 721 14.80 36.97 -19.72
N ALA A 722 13.93 37.33 -20.67
CA ALA A 722 13.95 38.65 -21.30
C ALA A 722 13.56 39.76 -20.30
N TRP A 723 12.57 39.49 -19.45
CA TRP A 723 12.22 40.38 -18.34
C TRP A 723 13.39 40.55 -17.36
N PHE A 724 13.99 39.44 -16.91
CA PHE A 724 15.06 39.44 -15.92
C PHE A 724 16.32 40.18 -16.41
N ALA A 725 16.65 40.08 -17.71
CA ALA A 725 17.77 40.82 -18.30
C ALA A 725 17.63 42.35 -18.19
N ARG A 726 16.39 42.85 -18.01
CA ARG A 726 16.09 44.28 -17.81
C ARG A 726 15.81 44.62 -16.35
N HIS A 727 15.64 43.61 -15.50
CA HIS A 727 15.42 43.76 -14.07
C HIS A 727 16.69 44.28 -13.40
N ARG A 728 16.54 45.27 -12.51
CA ARG A 728 17.66 45.81 -11.75
C ARG A 728 17.68 45.15 -10.39
N ALA A 729 18.68 44.32 -10.16
CA ALA A 729 18.92 43.72 -8.85
C ALA A 729 19.08 44.80 -7.76
N PRO A 730 18.69 44.51 -6.52
CA PRO A 730 18.84 45.45 -5.41
C PRO A 730 20.32 45.80 -5.18
N ALA A 731 20.57 47.06 -4.79
CA ALA A 731 21.91 47.57 -4.54
C ALA A 731 22.62 46.89 -3.34
N ARG A 732 21.86 46.24 -2.45
CA ARG A 732 22.36 45.49 -1.30
C ARG A 732 21.76 44.09 -1.28
N ALA A 733 22.62 43.10 -1.06
CA ALA A 733 22.24 41.70 -0.87
C ALA A 733 22.91 41.17 0.40
N PRO A 734 22.42 41.59 1.60
CA PRO A 734 23.07 41.27 2.88
C PRO A 734 23.14 39.76 3.17
N ARG A 735 22.33 38.93 2.52
CA ARG A 735 22.36 37.47 2.66
C ARG A 735 23.13 36.75 1.55
N GLY A 736 23.74 37.49 0.62
CA GLY A 736 24.53 36.94 -0.47
C GLY A 736 23.70 36.55 -1.70
N ASP A 737 24.20 35.57 -2.44
CA ASP A 737 23.68 35.17 -3.74
C ASP A 737 22.82 33.90 -3.67
N VAL A 738 21.77 33.86 -4.50
CA VAL A 738 20.93 32.68 -4.70
C VAL A 738 20.70 32.46 -6.20
N VAL A 739 20.84 31.22 -6.65
CA VAL A 739 20.59 30.87 -8.06
C VAL A 739 19.12 30.47 -8.21
N LEU A 740 18.36 31.18 -9.05
CA LEU A 740 17.00 30.78 -9.40
C LEU A 740 17.01 29.87 -10.64
N PHE A 741 16.77 28.58 -10.44
CA PHE A 741 16.61 27.62 -11.52
C PHE A 741 15.18 27.69 -12.09
N HIS A 742 14.98 28.63 -13.01
CA HIS A 742 13.67 29.04 -13.53
C HIS A 742 13.07 28.06 -14.54
N ASP A 743 12.31 26.99 -14.26
CA ASP A 743 11.95 25.94 -15.26
C ASP A 743 11.39 26.38 -16.65
N THR A 744 11.25 25.44 -17.59
CA THR A 744 10.82 25.72 -18.98
C THR A 744 9.47 26.45 -19.05
N PHE A 745 8.51 26.11 -18.20
CA PHE A 745 7.17 26.71 -18.23
C PHE A 745 7.16 28.08 -17.56
N VAL A 746 7.91 28.26 -16.46
CA VAL A 746 8.15 29.61 -15.91
C VAL A 746 8.81 30.52 -16.94
N THR A 747 9.74 30.02 -17.76
CA THR A 747 10.34 30.87 -18.80
C THR A 747 9.35 31.35 -19.85
N TYR A 748 8.51 30.45 -20.38
CA TYR A 748 7.78 30.71 -21.63
C TYR A 748 6.26 30.85 -21.46
N ASN A 749 5.66 30.33 -20.39
CA ASN A 749 4.21 30.23 -20.24
C ASN A 749 3.68 31.08 -19.09
N VAL A 750 4.37 31.04 -17.94
CA VAL A 750 3.93 31.68 -16.68
C VAL A 750 5.07 32.48 -16.03
N PRO A 751 5.66 33.47 -16.73
CA PRO A 751 6.79 34.26 -16.25
C PRO A 751 6.48 35.06 -14.99
N GLU A 752 5.21 35.39 -14.73
CA GLU A 752 4.75 36.07 -13.51
C GLU A 752 5.16 35.33 -12.23
N ILE A 753 5.21 33.99 -12.26
CA ILE A 753 5.65 33.19 -11.11
C ILE A 753 7.14 33.42 -10.84
N GLY A 754 7.96 33.47 -11.91
CA GLY A 754 9.39 33.76 -11.81
C GLY A 754 9.65 35.16 -11.27
N ARG A 755 8.86 36.16 -11.73
CA ARG A 755 8.92 37.55 -11.23
C ARG A 755 8.62 37.62 -9.74
N ALA A 756 7.52 37.00 -9.31
CA ALA A 756 7.14 36.93 -7.91
C ALA A 756 8.21 36.29 -7.03
N ALA A 757 8.86 35.21 -7.52
CA ALA A 757 9.95 34.56 -6.81
C ALA A 757 11.20 35.44 -6.70
N VAL A 758 11.58 36.16 -7.77
CA VAL A 758 12.70 37.11 -7.74
C VAL A 758 12.43 38.19 -6.71
N GLU A 759 11.26 38.83 -6.77
CA GLU A 759 10.89 39.90 -5.85
C GLU A 759 10.86 39.43 -4.38
N LEU A 760 10.40 38.19 -4.12
CA LEU A 760 10.45 37.59 -2.77
C LEU A 760 11.87 37.34 -2.27
N LEU A 761 12.74 36.78 -3.12
CA LEU A 761 14.12 36.47 -2.76
C LEU A 761 14.93 37.76 -2.55
N GLU A 762 14.69 38.79 -3.36
CA GLU A 762 15.30 40.10 -3.22
C GLU A 762 14.81 40.83 -1.96
N ALA A 763 13.52 40.77 -1.66
CA ALA A 763 12.99 41.26 -0.39
C ALA A 763 13.55 40.49 0.83
N ALA A 764 13.90 39.21 0.65
CA ALA A 764 14.59 38.42 1.66
C ALA A 764 16.07 38.82 1.82
N GLY A 765 16.59 39.76 1.02
CA GLY A 765 17.95 40.28 1.11
C GLY A 765 18.98 39.47 0.31
N TYR A 766 18.54 38.66 -0.65
CA TYR A 766 19.42 37.96 -1.59
C TYR A 766 19.55 38.73 -2.90
N ARG A 767 20.67 38.54 -3.59
CA ARG A 767 20.78 38.84 -5.02
C ARG A 767 20.45 37.57 -5.78
N VAL A 768 19.45 37.67 -6.66
CA VAL A 768 19.07 36.54 -7.51
C VAL A 768 19.99 36.48 -8.73
N LEU A 769 20.53 35.30 -8.98
CA LEU A 769 21.36 35.00 -10.15
C LEU A 769 20.62 34.02 -11.05
N LEU A 770 20.74 34.23 -12.37
CA LEU A 770 20.39 33.22 -13.37
C LEU A 770 21.66 32.67 -13.97
N VAL A 771 21.79 31.35 -14.00
CA VAL A 771 22.84 30.67 -14.75
C VAL A 771 22.30 30.24 -16.11
N ASP A 772 23.19 30.18 -17.11
CA ASP A 772 22.85 29.53 -18.36
C ASP A 772 22.52 28.06 -18.13
N ARG A 773 21.42 27.59 -18.73
CA ARG A 773 20.84 26.29 -18.41
C ARG A 773 20.10 25.68 -19.60
N LYS A 774 20.07 24.35 -19.63
CA LYS A 774 19.13 23.56 -20.43
C LYS A 774 17.90 23.19 -19.59
N CYS A 775 16.83 22.72 -20.24
CA CYS A 775 15.69 22.13 -19.53
C CYS A 775 16.19 21.08 -18.51
N CYS A 776 15.54 20.98 -17.34
CA CYS A 776 15.92 20.02 -16.28
C CYS A 776 15.96 18.56 -16.71
N GLY A 777 15.44 18.22 -17.88
CA GLY A 777 15.45 16.86 -18.42
C GLY A 777 14.20 16.06 -18.07
N ARG A 778 13.34 16.53 -17.18
CA ARG A 778 12.11 15.83 -16.79
C ARG A 778 11.23 15.38 -17.97
N PRO A 779 10.93 16.22 -18.99
CA PRO A 779 10.19 15.77 -20.17
C PRO A 779 10.91 14.69 -20.98
N LEU A 780 12.24 14.76 -21.09
CA LEU A 780 13.06 13.76 -21.78
C LEU A 780 13.00 12.41 -21.05
N ILE A 781 13.20 12.42 -19.73
CA ILE A 781 13.18 11.20 -18.92
C ILE A 781 11.80 10.52 -18.98
N SER A 782 10.71 11.30 -18.88
CA SER A 782 9.33 10.76 -18.97
C SER A 782 8.96 10.12 -20.31
N LYS A 783 9.82 10.30 -21.33
CA LYS A 783 9.65 9.75 -22.68
C LYS A 783 10.77 8.80 -23.06
N GLY A 784 11.56 8.32 -22.09
CA GLY A 784 12.66 7.37 -22.32
C GLY A 784 13.87 7.94 -23.03
N LEU A 785 14.01 9.27 -23.16
CA LEU A 785 15.13 9.94 -23.83
C LEU A 785 16.32 10.15 -22.88
N LEU A 786 16.83 9.06 -22.28
CA LEU A 786 17.79 9.15 -21.18
C LEU A 786 19.18 9.67 -21.58
N ASP A 787 19.65 9.38 -22.80
CA ASP A 787 20.94 9.92 -23.28
C ASP A 787 20.93 11.46 -23.33
N GLN A 788 19.88 12.05 -23.88
CA GLN A 788 19.71 13.51 -23.92
C GLN A 788 19.44 14.09 -22.52
N ALA A 789 18.72 13.36 -21.67
CA ALA A 789 18.52 13.76 -20.29
C ALA A 789 19.86 13.84 -19.53
N ARG A 790 20.75 12.87 -19.75
CA ARG A 790 22.12 12.87 -19.19
C ARG A 790 22.92 14.07 -19.69
N GLU A 791 22.84 14.42 -20.97
CA GLU A 791 23.48 15.63 -21.51
C GLU A 791 22.94 16.92 -20.87
N HIS A 792 21.63 16.99 -20.64
CA HIS A 792 21.00 18.13 -19.96
C HIS A 792 21.43 18.21 -18.49
N ALA A 793 21.46 17.08 -17.79
CA ALA A 793 21.94 17.01 -16.42
C ALA A 793 23.40 17.46 -16.34
N ALA A 794 24.28 16.93 -17.20
CA ALA A 794 25.69 17.30 -17.24
C ALA A 794 25.90 18.80 -17.48
N TRP A 795 25.15 19.38 -18.43
CA TRP A 795 25.18 20.81 -18.69
C TRP A 795 24.79 21.62 -17.45
N ASN A 796 23.62 21.30 -16.88
CA ASN A 796 23.10 22.06 -15.74
C ASN A 796 24.02 21.93 -14.52
N VAL A 797 24.50 20.73 -14.20
CA VAL A 797 25.43 20.50 -13.08
C VAL A 797 26.73 21.27 -13.30
N ALA A 798 27.29 21.27 -14.51
CA ALA A 798 28.52 22.00 -14.81
C ALA A 798 28.40 23.53 -14.62
N ARG A 799 27.20 24.11 -14.75
CA ARG A 799 26.96 25.55 -14.53
C ARG A 799 26.50 25.88 -13.11
N LEU A 800 25.84 24.94 -12.43
CA LEU A 800 25.38 25.12 -11.06
C LEU A 800 26.48 24.85 -10.03
N ALA A 801 27.35 23.87 -10.28
CA ALA A 801 28.38 23.45 -9.34
C ALA A 801 29.33 24.58 -8.90
N PRO A 802 29.79 25.49 -9.79
CA PRO A 802 30.62 26.63 -9.36
C PRO A 802 29.91 27.57 -8.37
N GLU A 803 28.62 27.85 -8.58
CA GLU A 803 27.86 28.72 -7.67
C GLU A 803 27.58 28.01 -6.33
N VAL A 804 27.28 26.72 -6.40
CA VAL A 804 27.13 25.86 -5.20
C VAL A 804 28.42 25.82 -4.39
N ALA A 805 29.59 25.74 -5.05
CA ALA A 805 30.89 25.78 -4.38
C ALA A 805 31.17 27.13 -3.69
N ARG A 806 30.57 28.23 -4.17
CA ARG A 806 30.58 29.54 -3.50
C ARG A 806 29.56 29.68 -2.37
N GLY A 807 28.79 28.62 -2.09
CA GLY A 807 27.78 28.60 -1.03
C GLY A 807 26.39 29.07 -1.47
N ALA A 808 26.17 29.35 -2.76
CA ALA A 808 24.85 29.73 -3.26
C ALA A 808 23.89 28.52 -3.26
N ALA A 809 22.66 28.75 -2.81
CA ALA A 809 21.60 27.76 -2.96
C ALA A 809 20.99 27.84 -4.36
N VAL A 810 20.50 26.70 -4.84
CA VAL A 810 19.73 26.58 -6.09
C VAL A 810 18.26 26.49 -5.73
N VAL A 811 17.48 27.51 -6.05
CA VAL A 811 16.05 27.58 -5.75
C VAL A 811 15.24 27.26 -7.00
N GLY A 812 14.27 26.36 -6.87
CA GLY A 812 13.34 26.01 -7.95
C GLY A 812 11.87 26.24 -7.60
N LEU A 813 11.05 26.38 -8.64
CA LEU A 813 9.62 26.72 -8.52
C LEU A 813 8.74 25.52 -8.92
N GLU A 814 9.00 24.90 -10.06
CA GLU A 814 8.31 23.68 -10.49
C GLU A 814 8.88 22.43 -9.79
N PRO A 815 8.09 21.72 -8.95
CA PRO A 815 8.63 20.62 -8.15
C PRO A 815 9.16 19.46 -8.99
N SER A 816 8.49 19.07 -10.06
CA SER A 816 8.98 17.98 -10.93
C SER A 816 10.33 18.30 -11.56
N CYS A 817 10.60 19.58 -11.84
CA CYS A 817 11.79 20.02 -12.54
C CYS A 817 12.98 20.17 -11.59
N LEU A 818 12.79 20.83 -10.45
CA LEU A 818 13.88 20.97 -9.46
C LEU A 818 14.26 19.62 -8.86
N LEU A 819 13.27 18.79 -8.49
CA LEU A 819 13.55 17.51 -7.85
C LEU A 819 14.23 16.52 -8.81
N THR A 820 14.16 16.74 -10.13
CA THR A 820 14.99 16.02 -11.10
C THR A 820 16.50 16.31 -10.93
N LEU A 821 16.88 17.48 -10.42
CA LEU A 821 18.27 17.78 -10.05
C LEU A 821 18.70 17.04 -8.77
N ARG A 822 17.75 16.80 -7.85
CA ARG A 822 18.02 16.10 -6.58
C ARG A 822 18.12 14.59 -6.72
N ASP A 823 17.36 14.02 -7.64
CA ASP A 823 17.16 12.57 -7.74
C ASP A 823 17.78 12.03 -9.05
N GLU A 824 17.11 12.17 -10.20
CA GLU A 824 17.56 11.53 -11.43
C GLU A 824 18.89 12.06 -11.96
N SER A 825 19.24 13.33 -11.74
CA SER A 825 20.52 13.86 -12.21
C SER A 825 21.71 13.22 -11.48
N VAL A 826 21.51 12.81 -10.22
CA VAL A 826 22.50 12.05 -9.45
C VAL A 826 22.65 10.65 -10.03
N ASP A 827 21.53 9.97 -10.34
CA ASP A 827 21.53 8.64 -10.96
C ASP A 827 22.15 8.62 -12.37
N LEU A 828 21.94 9.68 -13.15
CA LEU A 828 22.43 9.80 -14.53
C LEU A 828 23.92 10.11 -14.62
N LEU A 829 24.45 10.93 -13.70
CA LEU A 829 25.84 11.42 -13.75
C LEU A 829 26.79 10.71 -12.80
N ARG A 830 26.28 10.23 -11.65
CA ARG A 830 27.04 9.51 -10.63
C ARG A 830 28.28 10.26 -10.10
N SER A 831 28.29 11.59 -10.22
CA SER A 831 29.42 12.44 -9.83
C SER A 831 29.17 13.15 -8.49
N GLU A 832 30.25 13.59 -7.83
CA GLU A 832 30.14 14.33 -6.58
C GLU A 832 29.58 15.75 -6.79
N GLU A 833 29.83 16.35 -7.95
CA GLU A 833 29.25 17.64 -8.33
C GLU A 833 27.72 17.54 -8.44
N ALA A 834 27.20 16.46 -9.02
CA ALA A 834 25.76 16.23 -9.10
C ALA A 834 25.15 16.09 -7.70
N ARG A 835 25.82 15.35 -6.79
CA ARG A 835 25.39 15.23 -5.39
C ARG A 835 25.47 16.56 -4.64
N ALA A 836 26.50 17.37 -4.88
CA ALA A 836 26.65 18.69 -4.27
C ALA A 836 25.52 19.64 -4.73
N VAL A 837 25.22 19.68 -6.02
CA VAL A 837 24.10 20.45 -6.58
C VAL A 837 22.77 19.97 -6.01
N ALA A 838 22.55 18.66 -5.93
CA ALA A 838 21.37 18.06 -5.31
C ALA A 838 21.18 18.52 -3.86
N ARG A 839 22.24 18.45 -3.03
CA ARG A 839 22.19 18.88 -1.62
C ARG A 839 21.91 20.38 -1.44
N GLN A 840 22.27 21.20 -2.43
CA GLN A 840 22.01 22.65 -2.41
C GLN A 840 20.77 23.07 -3.23
N SER A 841 19.95 22.13 -3.70
CA SER A 841 18.74 22.42 -4.45
C SER A 841 17.50 22.37 -3.55
N PHE A 842 16.74 23.46 -3.48
CA PHE A 842 15.58 23.63 -2.60
C PHE A 842 14.38 24.18 -3.36
N LEU A 843 13.18 23.64 -3.10
CA LEU A 843 11.96 24.35 -3.49
C LEU A 843 11.94 25.70 -2.76
N LEU A 844 11.30 26.70 -3.36
CA LEU A 844 11.23 28.05 -2.78
C LEU A 844 10.83 28.03 -1.30
N GLU A 845 9.85 27.20 -0.95
CA GLU A 845 9.31 27.11 0.40
C GLU A 845 10.28 26.41 1.36
N GLU A 846 10.99 25.35 0.91
CA GLU A 846 12.07 24.72 1.68
C GLU A 846 13.18 25.75 1.97
N PHE A 847 13.58 26.52 0.96
CA PHE A 847 14.61 27.54 1.09
C PHE A 847 14.19 28.64 2.08
N LEU A 848 12.98 29.20 1.94
CA LEU A 848 12.50 30.27 2.81
C LEU A 848 12.43 29.84 4.29
N LEU A 849 12.02 28.60 4.59
CA LEU A 849 12.03 28.10 5.96
C LEU A 849 13.44 27.89 6.51
N ARG A 850 14.34 27.33 5.70
CA ARG A 850 15.74 27.18 6.08
C ARG A 850 16.35 28.53 6.42
N GLU A 851 16.08 29.56 5.62
CA GLU A 851 16.60 30.90 5.88
C GLU A 851 15.88 31.60 7.04
N ARG A 852 14.61 31.31 7.29
CA ARG A 852 13.90 31.76 8.50
C ARG A 852 14.56 31.24 9.77
N GLN A 853 14.99 29.97 9.78
CA GLN A 853 15.77 29.41 10.88
C GLN A 853 17.14 30.10 11.02
N ARG A 854 17.69 30.65 9.93
CA ARG A 854 18.89 31.50 9.90
C ARG A 854 18.59 32.99 10.08
N GLY A 855 17.45 33.31 10.71
CA GLY A 855 17.08 34.66 11.10
C GLY A 855 16.47 35.53 9.99
N LEU A 856 16.07 34.97 8.83
CA LEU A 856 15.31 35.71 7.83
C LEU A 856 14.01 36.21 8.42
N ARG A 857 13.72 37.50 8.20
CA ARG A 857 12.45 38.14 8.51
C ARG A 857 11.85 38.67 7.23
N LEU A 858 10.62 38.29 6.98
CA LEU A 858 9.77 38.83 5.92
C LEU A 858 8.50 39.30 6.60
N ASP A 859 8.11 40.54 6.33
CA ASP A 859 6.90 41.13 6.87
C ASP A 859 5.76 40.87 5.91
N PHE A 860 4.77 40.11 6.38
CA PHE A 860 3.54 39.83 5.64
C PHE A 860 2.36 40.56 6.29
N ARG A 861 1.40 41.01 5.47
CA ARG A 861 0.14 41.60 5.96
C ARG A 861 -0.64 40.54 6.78
N ARG A 862 -1.13 40.87 7.99
CA ARG A 862 -1.82 39.95 8.95
C ARG A 862 -3.37 40.10 8.93
N PRO A 863 -4.18 39.09 9.37
CA PRO A 863 -4.38 37.78 8.76
C PRO A 863 -5.90 37.41 8.62
N GLY A 864 -6.21 36.26 7.99
CA GLY A 864 -7.58 35.71 7.90
C GLY A 864 -7.97 35.12 6.55
N ARG A 865 -7.06 35.14 5.55
CA ARG A 865 -7.31 34.54 4.24
C ARG A 865 -7.16 33.03 4.30
N LYS A 866 -8.06 32.31 3.65
CA LYS A 866 -8.02 30.86 3.54
C LYS A 866 -7.22 30.44 2.31
N ALA A 867 -6.42 29.38 2.44
CA ALA A 867 -5.72 28.76 1.34
C ALA A 867 -6.04 27.26 1.29
N LEU A 868 -6.47 26.78 0.13
CA LEU A 868 -6.60 25.36 -0.18
C LEU A 868 -5.40 24.92 -1.01
N LEU A 869 -4.50 24.14 -0.40
CA LEU A 869 -3.26 23.67 -1.02
C LEU A 869 -3.44 22.29 -1.65
N HIS A 870 -3.05 22.17 -2.92
CA HIS A 870 -2.77 20.89 -3.56
C HIS A 870 -1.26 20.75 -3.81
N GLY A 871 -0.59 19.93 -2.99
CA GLY A 871 0.82 19.60 -3.19
C GLY A 871 1.07 18.77 -4.45
N HIS A 872 2.17 19.04 -5.14
CA HIS A 872 2.56 18.31 -6.35
C HIS A 872 2.99 16.88 -6.02
N CYS A 873 2.76 15.90 -6.92
CA CYS A 873 3.05 14.49 -6.61
C CYS A 873 4.55 14.21 -6.31
N HIS A 874 5.47 14.83 -7.07
CA HIS A 874 6.91 14.71 -6.78
C HIS A 874 7.29 15.41 -5.48
N GLN A 875 6.61 16.51 -5.14
CA GLN A 875 6.82 17.21 -3.88
C GLN A 875 6.42 16.31 -2.71
N LYS A 876 5.18 15.78 -2.75
CA LYS A 876 4.67 14.83 -1.75
C LYS A 876 5.60 13.62 -1.57
N ALA A 877 6.11 13.06 -2.67
CA ALA A 877 6.95 11.87 -2.63
C ALA A 877 8.38 12.13 -2.09
N LEU A 878 9.03 13.23 -2.45
CA LEU A 878 10.47 13.40 -2.17
C LEU A 878 10.78 14.33 -1.00
N VAL A 879 9.89 15.28 -0.69
CA VAL A 879 10.16 16.34 0.31
C VAL A 879 8.99 16.63 1.24
N GLY A 880 7.77 16.18 0.90
CA GLY A 880 6.55 16.49 1.62
C GLY A 880 6.01 17.90 1.35
N THR A 881 4.80 18.17 1.84
CA THR A 881 4.12 19.48 1.68
C THR A 881 4.25 20.39 2.90
N ALA A 882 4.74 19.87 4.02
CA ALA A 882 4.91 20.60 5.27
C ALA A 882 5.67 21.94 5.10
N PRO A 883 6.74 22.04 4.26
CA PRO A 883 7.37 23.32 4.02
C PRO A 883 6.43 24.37 3.41
N THR A 884 5.63 23.99 2.40
CA THR A 884 4.67 24.91 1.77
C THR A 884 3.59 25.36 2.75
N VAL A 885 3.06 24.44 3.57
CA VAL A 885 2.07 24.78 4.60
C VAL A 885 2.65 25.76 5.60
N ALA A 886 3.87 25.51 6.09
CA ALA A 886 4.50 26.35 7.10
C ALA A 886 4.83 27.76 6.58
N VAL A 887 5.24 27.91 5.32
CA VAL A 887 5.49 29.23 4.72
C VAL A 887 4.18 29.98 4.46
N LEU A 888 3.13 29.32 4.00
CA LEU A 888 1.81 29.95 3.83
C LEU A 888 1.21 30.39 5.18
N ARG A 889 1.33 29.56 6.22
CA ARG A 889 0.95 29.94 7.59
C ARG A 889 1.79 31.10 8.11
N TRP A 890 3.10 31.13 7.81
CA TRP A 890 3.96 32.26 8.13
C TRP A 890 3.47 33.56 7.48
N ALA A 891 2.96 33.48 6.25
CA ALA A 891 2.33 34.60 5.55
C ALA A 891 0.90 34.93 6.01
N GLY A 892 0.39 34.29 7.07
CA GLY A 892 -0.89 34.62 7.70
C GLY A 892 -2.12 33.90 7.12
N PHE A 893 -1.93 32.83 6.34
CA PHE A 893 -3.03 32.03 5.79
C PHE A 893 -3.49 30.93 6.73
N GLU A 894 -4.80 30.69 6.76
CA GLU A 894 -5.38 29.44 7.26
C GLU A 894 -5.30 28.39 6.13
N VAL A 895 -4.38 27.43 6.28
CA VAL A 895 -4.07 26.45 5.22
C VAL A 895 -4.78 25.14 5.48
N SER A 896 -5.57 24.71 4.51
CA SER A 896 -6.13 23.36 4.39
C SER A 896 -5.47 22.65 3.21
N GLU A 897 -5.15 21.37 3.36
CA GLU A 897 -4.56 20.56 2.29
C GLU A 897 -5.58 19.62 1.69
N VAL A 898 -5.59 19.53 0.36
CA VAL A 898 -6.38 18.52 -0.34
C VAL A 898 -5.68 17.17 -0.22
N ASP A 899 -6.29 16.24 0.51
CA ASP A 899 -5.88 14.82 0.59
C ASP A 899 -6.13 14.08 -0.73
N SER A 900 -5.40 14.50 -1.76
CA SER A 900 -5.43 13.99 -3.13
C SER A 900 -4.04 13.48 -3.49
N GLY A 901 -3.97 12.41 -4.29
CA GLY A 901 -2.70 11.92 -4.83
C GLY A 901 -2.19 12.78 -5.98
N CYS A 902 -2.23 12.22 -7.20
CA CYS A 902 -1.91 12.95 -8.43
C CYS A 902 -3.13 13.74 -8.95
N CYS A 903 -2.90 14.90 -9.57
CA CYS A 903 -3.95 15.65 -10.30
C CYS A 903 -4.44 14.93 -11.57
N GLY A 904 -3.72 13.92 -12.05
CA GLY A 904 -4.03 13.16 -13.26
C GLY A 904 -3.29 13.63 -14.52
N MET A 905 -2.56 14.74 -14.48
CA MET A 905 -1.85 15.24 -15.67
C MET A 905 -0.48 14.61 -15.90
N ALA A 906 0.29 14.36 -14.82
CA ALA A 906 1.65 13.81 -14.86
C ALA A 906 2.48 14.31 -16.06
N GLY A 907 2.62 15.63 -16.17
CA GLY A 907 3.24 16.27 -17.32
C GLY A 907 2.41 16.13 -18.59
N SER A 908 2.87 15.29 -19.51
CA SER A 908 2.22 15.07 -20.82
C SER A 908 1.18 13.95 -20.83
N PHE A 909 1.17 13.08 -19.82
CA PHE A 909 0.26 11.93 -19.74
C PHE A 909 -1.22 12.34 -19.95
N GLY A 910 -1.69 13.36 -19.24
CA GLY A 910 -3.08 13.82 -19.36
C GLY A 910 -3.43 14.48 -20.71
N PHE A 911 -2.44 14.77 -21.56
CA PHE A 911 -2.64 15.27 -22.92
C PHE A 911 -2.77 14.16 -23.96
N GLU A 912 -2.40 12.92 -23.63
CA GLU A 912 -2.47 11.80 -24.57
C GLU A 912 -3.93 11.36 -24.72
N ARG A 913 -4.38 11.18 -25.97
CA ARG A 913 -5.77 10.86 -26.29
C ARG A 913 -6.27 9.60 -25.56
N GLU A 914 -5.41 8.59 -25.50
CA GLU A 914 -5.66 7.32 -24.81
C GLU A 914 -5.68 7.44 -23.28
N HIS A 915 -5.13 8.51 -22.71
CA HIS A 915 -5.05 8.73 -21.26
C HIS A 915 -5.98 9.82 -20.75
N TYR A 916 -6.73 10.48 -21.63
CA TYR A 916 -7.59 11.61 -21.25
C TYR A 916 -8.62 11.23 -20.18
N ASP A 917 -9.36 10.13 -20.37
CA ASP A 917 -10.45 9.76 -19.46
C ASP A 917 -9.94 9.33 -18.08
N ILE A 918 -8.83 8.57 -18.02
CA ILE A 918 -8.18 8.24 -16.74
C ILE A 918 -7.61 9.50 -16.06
N SER A 919 -7.07 10.44 -16.82
CA SER A 919 -6.60 11.72 -16.29
C SER A 919 -7.73 12.52 -15.64
N LEU A 920 -8.92 12.57 -16.26
CA LEU A 920 -10.10 13.19 -15.67
C LEU A 920 -10.56 12.44 -14.41
N SER A 921 -10.64 11.11 -14.45
CA SER A 921 -11.04 10.29 -13.30
C SER A 921 -10.15 10.58 -12.09
N LEU A 922 -8.83 10.66 -12.28
CA LEU A 922 -7.87 11.00 -11.22
C LEU A 922 -8.11 12.40 -10.63
N GLY A 923 -8.28 13.41 -11.47
CA GLY A 923 -8.54 14.78 -11.00
C GLY A 923 -9.89 14.91 -10.30
N ASN A 924 -10.91 14.18 -10.76
CA ASN A 924 -12.26 14.20 -10.20
C ASN A 924 -12.42 13.38 -8.91
N ARG A 925 -11.46 12.55 -8.54
CA ARG A 925 -11.56 11.73 -7.32
C ARG A 925 -11.68 12.58 -6.06
N ARG A 926 -10.82 13.59 -5.91
CA ARG A 926 -10.75 14.45 -4.71
C ARG A 926 -10.34 15.89 -4.97
N LEU A 927 -9.51 16.14 -5.99
CA LEU A 927 -9.00 17.47 -6.27
C LEU A 927 -10.10 18.42 -6.77
N ALA A 928 -10.78 18.07 -7.86
CA ALA A 928 -11.84 18.92 -8.40
C ALA A 928 -13.02 19.10 -7.41
N PRO A 929 -13.50 18.05 -6.70
CA PRO A 929 -14.50 18.22 -5.65
C PRO A 929 -14.08 19.20 -4.55
N ALA A 930 -12.86 19.09 -4.02
CA ALA A 930 -12.37 19.98 -2.97
C ALA A 930 -12.26 21.44 -3.45
N VAL A 931 -11.77 21.66 -4.67
CA VAL A 931 -11.68 23.01 -5.26
C VAL A 931 -13.06 23.61 -5.53
N THR A 932 -14.01 22.80 -5.98
CA THR A 932 -15.39 23.25 -6.27
C THR A 932 -16.15 23.58 -4.99
N ALA A 933 -15.91 22.82 -3.91
CA ALA A 933 -16.50 23.06 -2.60
C ALA A 933 -15.89 24.27 -1.87
N ALA A 934 -14.68 24.70 -2.25
CA ALA A 934 -14.03 25.85 -1.64
C ALA A 934 -14.70 27.17 -2.02
N SER A 935 -14.90 28.04 -1.02
CA SER A 935 -15.52 29.35 -1.20
C SER A 935 -14.74 30.25 -2.18
N ALA A 936 -15.41 31.26 -2.72
CA ALA A 936 -14.83 32.15 -3.73
C ALA A 936 -13.64 32.97 -3.19
N ASP A 937 -13.64 33.27 -1.89
CA ASP A 937 -12.58 33.98 -1.16
C ASP A 937 -11.40 33.08 -0.75
N THR A 938 -11.53 31.75 -0.88
CA THR A 938 -10.43 30.81 -0.63
C THR A 938 -9.45 30.82 -1.79
N GLU A 939 -8.18 31.10 -1.50
CA GLU A 939 -7.10 31.01 -2.48
C GLU A 939 -6.77 29.55 -2.79
N ILE A 940 -6.76 29.19 -4.07
CA ILE A 940 -6.39 27.86 -4.50
C ILE A 940 -4.90 27.86 -4.84
N VAL A 941 -4.12 27.05 -4.14
CA VAL A 941 -2.65 27.05 -4.24
C VAL A 941 -2.15 25.71 -4.79
N ALA A 942 -1.36 25.76 -5.86
CA ALA A 942 -0.72 24.58 -6.42
C ALA A 942 0.65 24.92 -7.05
N PRO A 943 1.76 24.32 -6.58
CA PRO A 943 3.11 24.66 -7.07
C PRO A 943 3.41 24.07 -8.46
N GLY A 944 2.77 22.97 -8.85
CA GLY A 944 2.98 22.37 -10.18
C GLY A 944 2.14 22.99 -11.29
N MET A 945 2.75 23.29 -12.43
CA MET A 945 2.08 23.82 -13.63
C MET A 945 0.94 22.91 -14.10
N SER A 946 1.21 21.60 -14.26
CA SER A 946 0.20 20.67 -14.76
C SER A 946 -0.97 20.51 -13.77
N CYS A 947 -0.72 20.65 -12.46
CA CYS A 947 -1.79 20.68 -11.46
C CYS A 947 -2.68 21.93 -11.63
N ARG A 948 -2.07 23.12 -11.81
CA ARG A 948 -2.84 24.36 -12.04
C ARG A 948 -3.70 24.27 -13.30
N GLN A 949 -3.16 23.70 -14.39
CA GLN A 949 -3.91 23.49 -15.63
C GLN A 949 -5.10 22.54 -15.44
N GLN A 950 -4.89 21.42 -14.73
CA GLN A 950 -5.98 20.48 -14.45
C GLN A 950 -7.08 21.12 -13.60
N ILE A 951 -6.71 21.89 -12.57
CA ILE A 951 -7.67 22.59 -11.71
C ILE A 951 -8.50 23.57 -12.55
N ALA A 952 -7.87 24.35 -13.43
CA ALA A 952 -8.57 25.25 -14.33
C ALA A 952 -9.50 24.49 -15.29
N HIS A 953 -9.05 23.35 -15.83
CA HIS A 953 -9.82 22.54 -16.77
C HIS A 953 -11.03 21.86 -16.13
N LEU A 954 -10.89 21.33 -14.91
CA LEU A 954 -11.95 20.57 -14.24
C LEU A 954 -12.91 21.43 -13.42
N ALA A 955 -12.40 22.47 -12.76
CA ALA A 955 -13.17 23.26 -11.78
C ALA A 955 -13.36 24.72 -12.19
N GLY A 956 -12.79 25.17 -13.32
CA GLY A 956 -12.90 26.56 -13.78
C GLY A 956 -12.24 27.61 -12.87
N ARG A 957 -11.48 27.18 -11.85
CA ARG A 957 -10.79 28.05 -10.89
C ARG A 957 -9.33 28.23 -11.30
N ARG A 958 -8.80 29.45 -11.21
CA ARG A 958 -7.36 29.70 -11.35
C ARG A 958 -6.66 29.37 -10.04
N ALA A 959 -5.79 28.38 -10.05
CA ALA A 959 -4.87 28.13 -8.94
C ALA A 959 -3.60 28.98 -9.11
N LYS A 960 -3.09 29.55 -8.00
CA LYS A 960 -1.86 30.33 -7.95
C LYS A 960 -0.68 29.47 -7.48
N HIS A 961 0.52 29.85 -7.89
CA HIS A 961 1.76 29.31 -7.33
C HIS A 961 2.02 29.92 -5.93
N PRO A 962 2.62 29.18 -4.97
CA PRO A 962 2.98 29.74 -3.67
C PRO A 962 3.77 31.05 -3.74
N ALA A 963 4.74 31.16 -4.66
CA ALA A 963 5.48 32.41 -4.92
C ALA A 963 4.56 33.62 -5.20
N GLU A 964 3.51 33.47 -6.01
CA GLU A 964 2.56 34.57 -6.28
C GLU A 964 1.82 34.96 -4.99
N VAL A 965 1.31 33.96 -4.27
CA VAL A 965 0.53 34.15 -3.03
C VAL A 965 1.37 34.84 -1.95
N LEU A 966 2.61 34.40 -1.77
CA LEU A 966 3.54 34.98 -0.79
C LEU A 966 3.94 36.40 -1.19
N ARG A 967 4.16 36.65 -2.48
CA ARG A 967 4.51 37.98 -2.98
C ARG A 967 3.39 38.99 -2.78
N GLU A 968 2.15 38.60 -3.08
CA GLU A 968 0.95 39.41 -2.84
C GLU A 968 0.75 39.72 -1.34
N ALA A 969 1.17 38.82 -0.45
CA ALA A 969 1.06 39.00 1.00
C ALA A 969 2.18 39.86 1.59
N LEU A 970 3.32 39.99 0.90
CA LEU A 970 4.49 40.73 1.36
C LEU A 970 4.18 42.23 1.53
N VAL A 971 4.60 42.82 2.65
CA VAL A 971 4.56 44.27 2.86
C VAL A 971 5.63 44.91 1.98
N GLY A 972 5.22 45.91 1.20
CA GLY A 972 6.05 46.56 0.18
C GLY A 972 7.21 47.35 0.73
#